data_AF-A0A1L0BZM7-F1
#
_entry.id   AF-A0A1L0BZM7-F1
#
_cell.length_a   1.000
_cell.length_b   1.000
_cell.length_c   1.000
_cell.angle_alpha   90.00
_cell.angle_beta   90.00
_cell.angle_gamma   90.00
#
_symmetry.space_group_name_H-M   'P 1'
#
loop_
_entity.id
_entity.type
_entity.pdbx_description
1 polymer ?
#
loop_
_entity_poly.entity_id
_entity_poly.type
_entity_poly.pdbx_seq_one_letter_code
_entity_poly.pdbx_strand_id
1 'polypeptide(L)'
;MKPSTLLGLCGYVAAASMDLSLTSNWGTSSFFVQLVESVAGRNESLYVPVIRAMILQEDGEMDDWEDDMDGFGDDSNESTEVPVVTDRDLYAKAVSHLSLVDVGFTNLNLVNKLYSPRIEAHYLHFRKEIEPNQAAAVAKKCSVDSFGEALESPLGAWVKYGDKIYCSESDLYALQTSKFSENVFAFDRVVGDEGPLLVLYGDPDCSRFAGMFNTLLQFAESGRLRFSWRYVPNKDIDTSTLSGYGVSLVAKDKREKSIAGSKPVGKIMKYLRAIAKDSYLTEIPEDRLYELSLKVASYVLQEPKNPENLLKEILHNLPLYAPSLLEAAAPPNYGDVKASAAQNEKKGAGYESVGLYINGAMTHRLETDIPNIVQKLTHEVALIEEMVGYGFSEAQAKLIFSKFALLSAFKEAEFRTGSSDNRFAVYRDIHVPGDANSGGVVFFNDIQNDDSYNLFYEDRKEAYLETALQLRVGQIPSLRENVHDIIFVLNFSNRNQLKVFFMLSKVILDRALPQQLGVIPIVENEKDALMAEKFYYIMKVGEPKEALAFLYKYYEALVDTEDDLLNKVDVPLDESALIHHYKRTINKYSITEPSVIINGVIHNMRSSNWQAAMGKQIAHDVRLLQQKIRDELDVVIPLKDILYEDAKTIRNTRVVPLDPANIRYKKVSHEMLSKAHTFTTVQDTGAVSEISGTFWLIGDFNSYVIMRQLVAILKFMDYMLKPLQIKVLLTYKSDLLALLSEEYQGTLTSKMISEIISKVESTLSSDSEIDYEIRSLLERNHIQVHLPSLLFNSRYFRLSTVMSQDDLQLLLEYEFSQRLGIFDEITNAYPDSFLWKPVMKFKKERQLSGLDWFDLVSSTVSNSFFLEDSMLLSDVSRFDFSALNYQNSVDLTGYDAKKPIDILVIIDPLDEFSQKLVSISKSLSDLPFVNALILIVPLENEGKSYKLDRFYNDAFTRSKPEFDNEGSLVEAGKVHFDSLPSKVHFTAELDIPSRWYAIKGKDSDLVDLSSFKVDKDIQIEYNLTKLIVEGYVKDVLTASQFRA
;
A
#
# COMPACT_ATOMS: atom_id res chain seq x y z
N MET A 1 -56.47 -40.33 56.10
CA MET A 1 -55.59 -40.44 54.92
C MET A 1 -55.88 -39.26 54.00
N LYS A 2 -54.97 -38.30 53.95
CA LYS A 2 -54.92 -37.20 52.98
C LYS A 2 -53.44 -36.97 52.67
N PRO A 3 -52.98 -37.02 51.41
CA PRO A 3 -51.67 -36.53 51.06
C PRO A 3 -51.78 -35.10 50.51
N SER A 4 -50.84 -34.29 50.96
CA SER A 4 -50.55 -32.90 50.64
C SER A 4 -50.00 -32.74 49.22
N THR A 5 -50.55 -31.79 48.47
CA THR A 5 -49.97 -31.21 47.26
C THR A 5 -48.88 -30.21 47.63
N LEU A 6 -47.68 -30.40 47.07
CA LEU A 6 -46.57 -29.47 47.15
C LEU A 6 -46.18 -29.12 45.71
N LEU A 7 -46.62 -27.96 45.24
CA LEU A 7 -46.11 -27.34 44.02
C LEU A 7 -44.69 -26.83 44.33
N GLY A 8 -43.68 -27.52 43.82
CA GLY A 8 -42.32 -27.01 43.75
C GLY A 8 -42.16 -26.17 42.48
N LEU A 9 -42.04 -24.85 42.64
CA LEU A 9 -41.48 -23.96 41.63
C LEU A 9 -40.02 -24.36 41.40
N CYS A 10 -39.76 -25.06 40.29
CA CYS A 10 -38.41 -25.20 39.76
C CYS A 10 -38.10 -23.92 38.99
N GLY A 11 -37.44 -22.96 39.66
CA GLY A 11 -36.89 -21.79 39.00
C GLY A 11 -35.78 -22.22 38.03
N TYR A 12 -36.03 -22.08 36.74
CA TYR A 12 -34.97 -22.04 35.73
C TYR A 12 -34.06 -20.85 36.07
N VAL A 13 -32.84 -21.09 36.56
CA VAL A 13 -31.81 -20.04 36.60
C VAL A 13 -31.33 -19.88 35.16
N ALA A 14 -31.86 -18.88 34.47
CA ALA A 14 -31.29 -18.42 33.20
C ALA A 14 -29.84 -17.98 33.48
N ALA A 15 -28.90 -18.41 32.64
CA ALA A 15 -27.53 -17.89 32.70
C ALA A 15 -27.57 -16.41 32.32
N ALA A 16 -26.98 -15.54 33.14
CA ALA A 16 -26.95 -14.11 32.89
C ALA A 16 -26.26 -13.79 31.55
N SER A 17 -26.87 -12.94 30.73
CA SER A 17 -26.36 -12.53 29.42
C SER A 17 -25.94 -11.06 29.39
N MET A 18 -25.13 -10.67 28.41
CA MET A 18 -24.77 -9.27 28.19
C MET A 18 -24.97 -8.92 26.72
N ASP A 19 -25.88 -7.97 26.47
CA ASP A 19 -26.17 -7.44 25.15
C ASP A 19 -25.52 -6.06 24.99
N LEU A 20 -24.78 -5.89 23.89
CA LEU A 20 -24.27 -4.59 23.49
C LEU A 20 -24.76 -4.21 22.09
N SER A 21 -25.10 -2.94 21.92
CA SER A 21 -25.43 -2.35 20.62
C SER A 21 -24.71 -1.02 20.43
N LEU A 22 -24.39 -0.70 19.18
CA LEU A 22 -23.83 0.58 18.77
C LEU A 22 -24.79 1.24 17.78
N THR A 23 -25.31 2.40 18.13
CA THR A 23 -26.23 3.19 17.31
C THR A 23 -25.52 4.44 16.78
N SER A 24 -25.92 4.94 15.61
CA SER A 24 -25.46 6.25 15.12
C SER A 24 -26.23 7.40 15.76
N ASN A 25 -25.64 8.59 15.74
CA ASN A 25 -26.34 9.83 16.08
C ASN A 25 -27.25 10.37 14.95
N TRP A 26 -27.20 9.77 13.76
CA TRP A 26 -28.15 10.00 12.65
C TRP A 26 -29.17 8.84 12.56
N GLY A 27 -30.36 9.14 12.05
CA GLY A 27 -31.46 8.17 11.91
C GLY A 27 -31.25 7.19 10.74
N THR A 28 -32.03 6.09 10.72
CA THR A 28 -32.06 5.22 9.54
C THR A 28 -32.60 5.99 8.33
N SER A 29 -32.16 5.65 7.12
CA SER A 29 -32.65 6.28 5.88
C SER A 29 -33.55 5.30 5.11
N SER A 30 -34.36 5.78 4.17
CA SER A 30 -35.13 4.87 3.29
C SER A 30 -34.19 3.85 2.60
N PHE A 31 -34.62 2.59 2.55
CA PHE A 31 -33.87 1.50 1.92
C PHE A 31 -33.51 1.83 0.46
N PHE A 32 -34.40 2.53 -0.26
CA PHE A 32 -34.17 2.97 -1.63
C PHE A 32 -32.87 3.78 -1.76
N VAL A 33 -32.71 4.80 -0.90
CA VAL A 33 -31.53 5.68 -0.93
C VAL A 33 -30.28 4.94 -0.44
N GLN A 34 -30.42 4.09 0.57
CA GLN A 34 -29.31 3.25 1.04
C GLN A 34 -28.77 2.35 -0.08
N LEU A 35 -29.65 1.70 -0.84
CA LEU A 35 -29.28 0.83 -1.95
C LEU A 35 -28.60 1.61 -3.08
N VAL A 36 -29.19 2.74 -3.50
CA VAL A 36 -28.62 3.60 -4.55
C VAL A 36 -27.22 4.07 -4.18
N GLU A 37 -27.00 4.57 -2.96
CA GLU A 37 -25.67 5.02 -2.54
C GLU A 37 -24.68 3.86 -2.32
N SER A 38 -25.18 2.67 -1.96
CA SER A 38 -24.35 1.47 -1.84
C SER A 38 -23.81 0.99 -3.19
N VAL A 39 -24.60 1.12 -4.25
CA VAL A 39 -24.19 0.83 -5.63
C VAL A 39 -23.29 1.95 -6.16
N ALA A 40 -23.80 3.18 -6.16
CA ALA A 40 -23.13 4.32 -6.79
C ALA A 40 -21.85 4.73 -6.04
N GLY A 41 -21.72 4.33 -4.77
CA GLY A 41 -20.47 4.44 -4.02
C GLY A 41 -19.34 3.60 -4.60
N ARG A 42 -19.63 2.44 -5.18
CA ARG A 42 -18.62 1.61 -5.88
C ARG A 42 -18.30 2.15 -7.27
N ASN A 43 -19.32 2.49 -8.03
CA ASN A 43 -19.16 3.00 -9.39
C ASN A 43 -20.26 4.01 -9.70
N GLU A 44 -19.88 5.26 -9.91
CA GLU A 44 -20.83 6.34 -10.18
C GLU A 44 -21.61 6.13 -11.48
N SER A 45 -21.05 5.41 -12.47
CA SER A 45 -21.73 5.14 -13.73
C SER A 45 -22.98 4.25 -13.57
N LEU A 46 -23.08 3.51 -12.45
CA LEU A 46 -24.20 2.63 -12.15
C LEU A 46 -25.37 3.37 -11.46
N TYR A 47 -25.18 4.64 -11.10
CA TYR A 47 -26.19 5.46 -10.44
C TYR A 47 -27.48 5.57 -11.25
N VAL A 48 -27.39 5.98 -12.52
CA VAL A 48 -28.56 6.17 -13.39
C VAL A 48 -29.22 4.83 -13.76
N PRO A 49 -28.49 3.79 -14.21
CA PRO A 49 -29.09 2.49 -14.53
C PRO A 49 -29.89 1.88 -13.38
N VAL A 50 -29.37 1.91 -12.15
CA VAL A 50 -30.06 1.32 -10.99
C VAL A 50 -31.30 2.11 -10.60
N ILE A 51 -31.23 3.44 -10.59
CA ILE A 51 -32.42 4.27 -10.32
C ILE A 51 -33.50 4.00 -11.38
N ARG A 52 -33.10 3.91 -12.65
CA ARG A 52 -34.02 3.59 -13.75
C ARG A 52 -34.70 2.24 -13.53
N ALA A 53 -33.94 1.20 -13.17
CA ALA A 53 -34.48 -0.14 -12.90
C ALA A 53 -35.43 -0.19 -11.69
N MET A 54 -35.18 0.64 -10.68
CA MET A 54 -36.02 0.69 -9.48
C MET A 54 -37.30 1.52 -9.70
N ILE A 55 -37.24 2.56 -10.53
CA ILE A 55 -38.36 3.49 -10.79
C ILE A 55 -39.26 3.03 -11.95
N LEU A 56 -38.70 2.49 -13.04
CA LEU A 56 -39.49 2.04 -14.18
C LEU A 56 -40.13 0.68 -13.86
N GLN A 57 -41.46 0.62 -13.88
CA GLN A 57 -42.14 -0.65 -14.12
C GLN A 57 -41.83 -1.05 -15.56
N GLU A 58 -41.22 -2.21 -15.78
CA GLU A 58 -41.25 -2.82 -17.11
C GLU A 58 -42.73 -3.02 -17.42
N ASP A 59 -43.28 -2.20 -18.33
CA ASP A 59 -44.49 -2.57 -19.04
C ASP A 59 -44.20 -3.96 -19.61
N GLY A 60 -44.87 -4.97 -19.04
CA GLY A 60 -44.77 -6.33 -19.55
C GLY A 60 -44.96 -6.30 -21.05
N GLU A 61 -44.14 -7.06 -21.77
CA GLU A 61 -44.34 -7.36 -23.18
C GLU A 61 -45.84 -7.51 -23.41
N MET A 62 -46.37 -6.57 -24.18
CA MET A 62 -47.75 -6.54 -24.64
C MET A 62 -47.88 -7.77 -25.55
N ASP A 63 -48.17 -8.91 -24.92
CA ASP A 63 -48.48 -10.16 -25.60
C ASP A 63 -49.58 -9.84 -26.62
N ASP A 64 -49.33 -10.30 -27.83
CA ASP A 64 -50.12 -10.03 -29.01
C ASP A 64 -51.61 -10.18 -28.72
N TRP A 65 -52.36 -9.24 -29.29
CA TRP A 65 -53.81 -9.26 -29.32
C TRP A 65 -54.27 -10.52 -30.06
N GLU A 66 -54.60 -11.60 -29.33
CA GLU A 66 -55.55 -12.58 -29.82
C GLU A 66 -56.96 -12.16 -29.37
N ASP A 67 -57.72 -11.74 -30.38
CA ASP A 67 -59.16 -11.60 -30.39
C ASP A 67 -59.83 -12.77 -29.64
N ASP A 68 -60.66 -12.48 -28.65
CA ASP A 68 -61.94 -13.17 -28.51
C ASP A 68 -62.96 -12.26 -27.82
N MET A 69 -63.91 -11.81 -28.64
CA MET A 69 -65.22 -11.33 -28.20
C MET A 69 -65.96 -12.46 -27.51
N ASP A 70 -66.35 -12.26 -26.24
CA ASP A 70 -67.75 -12.32 -25.80
C ASP A 70 -67.84 -12.37 -24.26
N GLY A 71 -68.61 -11.46 -23.67
CA GLY A 71 -69.08 -11.62 -22.29
C GLY A 71 -69.30 -10.33 -21.53
N PHE A 72 -70.42 -9.65 -21.79
CA PHE A 72 -70.97 -8.66 -20.86
C PHE A 72 -71.32 -9.35 -19.54
N GLY A 73 -70.59 -9.03 -18.47
CA GLY A 73 -70.88 -9.38 -17.08
C GLY A 73 -70.48 -8.23 -16.17
N ASP A 74 -71.47 -7.47 -15.75
CA ASP A 74 -71.41 -6.43 -14.72
C ASP A 74 -71.26 -7.10 -13.36
N ASP A 75 -70.13 -6.92 -12.67
CA ASP A 75 -70.01 -7.17 -11.22
C ASP A 75 -68.82 -6.40 -10.60
N SER A 76 -69.19 -5.35 -9.87
CA SER A 76 -68.64 -4.88 -8.58
C SER A 76 -67.14 -5.00 -8.24
N ASN A 77 -66.54 -3.84 -7.93
CA ASN A 77 -65.56 -3.62 -6.85
C ASN A 77 -64.49 -4.71 -6.63
N GLU A 78 -63.45 -4.71 -7.45
CA GLU A 78 -62.11 -5.13 -7.00
C GLU A 78 -61.24 -3.88 -6.89
N SER A 79 -61.02 -3.45 -5.65
CA SER A 79 -59.90 -2.59 -5.29
C SER A 79 -58.62 -3.26 -5.77
N THR A 80 -58.01 -2.69 -6.80
CA THR A 80 -56.68 -3.05 -7.26
C THR A 80 -55.71 -2.69 -6.14
N GLU A 81 -55.42 -3.65 -5.25
CA GLU A 81 -54.30 -3.52 -4.31
C GLU A 81 -53.03 -3.41 -5.14
N VAL A 82 -52.51 -2.19 -5.26
CA VAL A 82 -51.18 -1.95 -5.82
C VAL A 82 -50.19 -2.74 -4.96
N PRO A 83 -49.42 -3.69 -5.53
CA PRO A 83 -48.50 -4.50 -4.74
C PRO A 83 -47.48 -3.57 -4.07
N VAL A 84 -47.42 -3.60 -2.74
CA VAL A 84 -46.45 -2.85 -1.94
C VAL A 84 -45.06 -3.37 -2.32
N VAL A 85 -44.22 -2.51 -2.89
CA VAL A 85 -42.85 -2.85 -3.29
C VAL A 85 -42.01 -3.06 -2.02
N THR A 86 -41.48 -4.26 -1.82
CA THR A 86 -40.65 -4.58 -0.64
C THR A 86 -39.17 -4.27 -0.86
N ASP A 87 -38.36 -4.19 0.21
CA ASP A 87 -36.90 -4.02 0.10
C ASP A 87 -36.27 -5.15 -0.72
N ARG A 88 -36.79 -6.38 -0.56
CA ARG A 88 -36.37 -7.55 -1.35
C ARG A 88 -36.58 -7.35 -2.84
N ASP A 89 -37.71 -6.78 -3.25
CA ASP A 89 -38.03 -6.54 -4.67
C ASP A 89 -37.13 -5.45 -5.25
N LEU A 90 -36.91 -4.37 -4.50
CA LEU A 90 -35.98 -3.29 -4.87
C LEU A 90 -34.55 -3.81 -5.05
N TYR A 91 -34.08 -4.64 -4.12
CA TYR A 91 -32.77 -5.27 -4.20
C TYR A 91 -32.64 -6.17 -5.43
N ALA A 92 -33.64 -7.02 -5.70
CA ALA A 92 -33.63 -7.91 -6.85
C ALA A 92 -33.58 -7.14 -8.18
N LYS A 93 -34.34 -6.04 -8.30
CA LYS A 93 -34.31 -5.14 -9.47
C LYS A 93 -32.98 -4.43 -9.64
N ALA A 94 -32.36 -3.97 -8.55
CA ALA A 94 -31.05 -3.31 -8.65
C ALA A 94 -29.97 -4.30 -9.11
N VAL A 95 -29.94 -5.49 -8.51
CA VAL A 95 -28.90 -6.51 -8.74
C VAL A 95 -28.92 -7.10 -10.15
N SER A 96 -30.06 -7.15 -10.83
CA SER A 96 -30.14 -7.65 -12.22
C SER A 96 -29.32 -6.84 -13.22
N HIS A 97 -29.00 -5.59 -12.90
CA HIS A 97 -28.18 -4.70 -13.73
C HIS A 97 -26.70 -4.63 -13.31
N LEU A 98 -26.28 -5.40 -12.31
CA LEU A 98 -24.93 -5.35 -11.73
C LEU A 98 -24.08 -6.54 -12.17
N SER A 99 -22.77 -6.29 -12.34
CA SER A 99 -21.81 -7.39 -12.46
C SER A 99 -21.69 -8.16 -11.15
N LEU A 100 -21.21 -9.40 -11.20
CA LEU A 100 -21.02 -10.21 -10.00
C LEU A 100 -20.12 -9.54 -8.94
N VAL A 101 -19.12 -8.77 -9.40
CA VAL A 101 -18.23 -7.98 -8.54
C VAL A 101 -18.98 -6.83 -7.89
N ASP A 102 -19.76 -6.09 -8.68
CA ASP A 102 -20.56 -4.96 -8.19
C ASP A 102 -21.63 -5.40 -7.20
N VAL A 103 -22.25 -6.57 -7.40
CA VAL A 103 -23.17 -7.18 -6.42
C VAL A 103 -22.47 -7.42 -5.09
N GLY A 104 -21.27 -8.00 -5.11
CA GLY A 104 -20.50 -8.25 -3.88
C GLY A 104 -20.16 -6.98 -3.11
N PHE A 105 -19.72 -5.92 -3.80
CA PHE A 105 -19.47 -4.63 -3.15
C PHE A 105 -20.75 -3.95 -2.66
N THR A 106 -21.82 -3.98 -3.45
CA THR A 106 -23.13 -3.42 -3.06
C THR A 106 -23.62 -4.08 -1.78
N ASN A 107 -23.52 -5.40 -1.69
CA ASN A 107 -23.86 -6.20 -0.52
C ASN A 107 -23.05 -5.77 0.71
N LEU A 108 -21.73 -5.68 0.57
CA LEU A 108 -20.83 -5.26 1.65
C LEU A 108 -21.14 -3.83 2.14
N ASN A 109 -21.39 -2.91 1.20
CA ASN A 109 -21.71 -1.51 1.47
C ASN A 109 -23.06 -1.33 2.17
N LEU A 110 -24.07 -2.07 1.69
CA LEU A 110 -25.45 -2.02 2.18
C LEU A 110 -25.55 -2.60 3.59
N VAL A 111 -25.07 -3.82 3.81
CA VAL A 111 -25.16 -4.50 5.11
C VAL A 111 -24.39 -3.76 6.20
N ASN A 112 -23.25 -3.14 5.85
CA ASN A 112 -22.45 -2.36 6.81
C ASN A 112 -22.79 -0.87 6.83
N LYS A 113 -23.82 -0.44 6.10
CA LYS A 113 -24.30 0.96 6.03
C LYS A 113 -23.18 1.98 5.77
N LEU A 114 -22.18 1.62 4.97
CA LEU A 114 -20.94 2.40 4.79
C LEU A 114 -21.18 3.80 4.20
N TYR A 115 -22.22 3.95 3.38
CA TYR A 115 -22.59 5.22 2.74
C TYR A 115 -23.71 5.97 3.47
N SER A 116 -24.17 5.50 4.63
CA SER A 116 -25.14 6.24 5.45
C SER A 116 -24.66 7.65 5.86
N PRO A 117 -23.35 7.90 6.14
CA PRO A 117 -22.89 9.27 6.41
C PRO A 117 -23.02 10.21 5.21
N ARG A 118 -22.94 9.69 3.97
CA ARG A 118 -23.15 10.49 2.76
C ARG A 118 -24.61 10.92 2.64
N ILE A 119 -25.55 10.01 2.94
CA ILE A 119 -26.99 10.32 2.97
C ILE A 119 -27.27 11.37 4.05
N GLU A 120 -26.70 11.21 5.24
CA GLU A 120 -26.84 12.18 6.32
C GLU A 120 -26.29 13.56 5.94
N ALA A 121 -25.25 13.65 5.09
CA ALA A 121 -24.75 14.94 4.60
C ALA A 121 -25.82 15.69 3.78
N HIS A 122 -26.61 14.99 2.95
CA HIS A 122 -27.76 15.59 2.26
C HIS A 122 -28.83 16.07 3.25
N TYR A 123 -29.16 15.26 4.25
CA TYR A 123 -30.16 15.62 5.27
C TYR A 123 -29.71 16.77 6.17
N LEU A 124 -28.42 16.86 6.50
CA LEU A 124 -27.86 17.98 7.25
C LEU A 124 -27.88 19.26 6.42
N HIS A 125 -27.54 19.18 5.14
CA HIS A 125 -27.68 20.30 4.19
C HIS A 125 -29.13 20.77 4.13
N PHE A 126 -30.07 19.85 4.00
CA PHE A 126 -31.49 20.15 3.98
C PHE A 126 -31.96 20.86 5.25
N ARG A 127 -31.70 20.29 6.43
CA ARG A 127 -32.12 20.82 7.73
C ARG A 127 -31.45 22.16 8.09
N LYS A 128 -30.19 22.36 7.71
CA LYS A 128 -29.43 23.58 8.08
C LYS A 128 -29.57 24.72 7.08
N GLU A 129 -29.66 24.42 5.79
CA GLU A 129 -29.64 25.46 4.75
C GLU A 129 -31.00 25.68 4.08
N ILE A 130 -31.76 24.62 3.83
CA ILE A 130 -33.01 24.68 3.05
C ILE A 130 -34.22 24.91 3.93
N GLU A 131 -34.35 24.14 5.01
CA GLU A 131 -35.48 24.21 5.94
C GLU A 131 -35.69 25.62 6.55
N PRO A 132 -34.68 26.29 7.13
CA PRO A 132 -34.89 27.62 7.73
C PRO A 132 -35.11 28.73 6.69
N ASN A 133 -34.57 28.59 5.47
CA ASN A 133 -34.50 29.70 4.52
C ASN A 133 -35.51 29.61 3.36
N GLN A 134 -35.89 28.40 2.94
CA GLN A 134 -36.62 28.18 1.68
C GLN A 134 -37.87 27.29 1.82
N ALA A 135 -37.93 26.41 2.83
CA ALA A 135 -39.04 25.45 2.94
C ALA A 135 -40.42 26.09 3.02
N ALA A 136 -40.60 27.20 3.74
CA ALA A 136 -41.89 27.90 3.80
C ALA A 136 -42.33 28.47 2.44
N ALA A 137 -41.37 28.95 1.63
CA ALA A 137 -41.65 29.46 0.30
C ALA A 137 -41.95 28.33 -0.71
N VAL A 138 -41.22 27.22 -0.62
CA VAL A 138 -41.47 26.01 -1.42
C VAL A 138 -42.83 25.41 -1.08
N ALA A 139 -43.14 25.21 0.21
CA ALA A 139 -44.41 24.63 0.64
C ALA A 139 -45.62 25.44 0.16
N LYS A 140 -45.49 26.77 0.09
CA LYS A 140 -46.53 27.65 -0.44
C LYS A 140 -46.65 27.59 -1.97
N LYS A 141 -45.53 27.47 -2.69
CA LYS A 141 -45.54 27.38 -4.16
C LYS A 141 -45.98 26.00 -4.64
N CYS A 142 -45.50 24.95 -4.00
CA CYS A 142 -45.78 23.56 -4.35
C CYS A 142 -47.04 23.01 -3.66
N SER A 143 -47.94 23.87 -3.17
CA SER A 143 -49.25 23.44 -2.68
C SER A 143 -50.19 23.08 -3.83
N VAL A 144 -49.97 23.68 -5.01
CA VAL A 144 -50.70 23.39 -6.24
C VAL A 144 -49.72 23.28 -7.42
N ASP A 145 -50.09 22.52 -8.44
CA ASP A 145 -49.33 22.47 -9.70
C ASP A 145 -49.64 23.69 -10.60
N SER A 146 -48.98 23.80 -11.77
CA SER A 146 -49.26 24.89 -12.73
C SER A 146 -50.69 24.91 -13.28
N PHE A 147 -51.48 23.87 -13.08
CA PHE A 147 -52.88 23.77 -13.50
C PHE A 147 -53.88 23.99 -12.35
N GLY A 148 -53.41 24.14 -11.11
CA GLY A 148 -54.21 24.42 -9.93
C GLY A 148 -54.65 23.18 -9.14
N GLU A 149 -54.13 22.00 -9.45
CA GLU A 149 -54.41 20.76 -8.72
C GLU A 149 -53.59 20.70 -7.42
N ALA A 150 -54.21 20.22 -6.33
CA ALA A 150 -53.55 20.13 -5.03
C ALA A 150 -52.48 19.03 -5.03
N LEU A 151 -51.29 19.37 -4.55
CA LEU A 151 -50.14 18.47 -4.51
C LEU A 151 -49.97 17.84 -3.12
N GLU A 152 -49.92 16.50 -3.06
CA GLU A 152 -49.59 15.77 -1.82
C GLU A 152 -48.11 15.96 -1.46
N SER A 153 -47.79 16.16 -0.17
CA SER A 153 -46.42 16.39 0.29
C SER A 153 -45.70 17.50 -0.52
N PRO A 154 -46.03 18.79 -0.31
CA PRO A 154 -45.48 19.91 -1.09
C PRO A 154 -43.96 20.08 -0.94
N LEU A 155 -43.37 19.50 0.12
CA LEU A 155 -41.93 19.39 0.36
C LEU A 155 -41.40 17.97 0.08
N GLY A 156 -42.09 17.17 -0.73
CA GLY A 156 -41.66 15.80 -1.08
C GLY A 156 -40.75 15.77 -2.30
N ALA A 157 -41.08 16.52 -3.35
CA ALA A 157 -40.28 16.61 -4.58
C ALA A 157 -40.45 17.97 -5.27
N TRP A 158 -39.34 18.65 -5.60
CA TRP A 158 -39.29 19.91 -6.36
C TRP A 158 -37.90 20.15 -6.97
N VAL A 159 -37.86 20.93 -8.04
CA VAL A 159 -36.61 21.34 -8.71
C VAL A 159 -36.33 22.80 -8.46
N LYS A 160 -35.09 23.10 -8.06
CA LYS A 160 -34.56 24.45 -7.90
C LYS A 160 -33.72 24.84 -9.12
N TYR A 161 -33.96 26.04 -9.63
CA TYR A 161 -33.15 26.67 -10.67
C TYR A 161 -33.07 28.19 -10.48
N GLY A 162 -31.99 28.67 -9.87
CA GLY A 162 -31.87 30.06 -9.43
C GLY A 162 -32.95 30.38 -8.40
N ASP A 163 -33.74 31.43 -8.66
CA ASP A 163 -34.89 31.82 -7.83
C ASP A 163 -36.21 31.11 -8.20
N LYS A 164 -36.18 30.24 -9.22
CA LYS A 164 -37.35 29.49 -9.69
C LYS A 164 -37.44 28.13 -9.01
N ILE A 165 -38.68 27.71 -8.74
CA ILE A 165 -39.04 26.43 -8.13
C ILE A 165 -40.08 25.80 -9.06
N TYR A 166 -39.87 24.55 -9.43
CA TYR A 166 -40.79 23.73 -10.24
C TYR A 166 -41.25 22.53 -9.41
N CYS A 167 -42.55 22.30 -9.32
CA CYS A 167 -43.15 21.42 -8.32
C CYS A 167 -43.74 20.12 -8.90
N SER A 168 -43.93 20.06 -10.21
CA SER A 168 -44.51 18.92 -10.94
C SER A 168 -43.77 18.62 -12.25
N GLU A 169 -44.09 17.51 -12.90
CA GLU A 169 -43.59 17.17 -14.24
C GLU A 169 -44.05 18.17 -15.32
N SER A 170 -45.30 18.63 -15.24
CA SER A 170 -45.85 19.64 -16.14
C SER A 170 -45.05 20.95 -16.11
N ASP A 171 -44.61 21.35 -14.92
CA ASP A 171 -43.74 22.51 -14.72
C ASP A 171 -42.37 22.34 -15.42
N LEU A 172 -41.84 21.12 -15.44
CA LEU A 172 -40.56 20.80 -16.08
C LEU A 172 -40.65 20.84 -17.61
N TYR A 173 -41.78 20.43 -18.21
CA TYR A 173 -41.98 20.59 -19.66
C TYR A 173 -42.08 22.05 -20.09
N ALA A 174 -42.52 22.94 -19.19
CA ALA A 174 -42.58 24.39 -19.41
C ALA A 174 -41.27 25.12 -19.04
N LEU A 175 -40.20 24.39 -18.72
CA LEU A 175 -38.96 24.95 -18.20
C LEU A 175 -38.22 25.81 -19.24
N GLN A 176 -37.80 27.00 -18.81
CA GLN A 176 -36.95 27.91 -19.58
C GLN A 176 -35.53 27.93 -18.99
N THR A 177 -34.57 27.35 -19.72
CA THR A 177 -33.16 27.31 -19.32
C THR A 177 -32.45 28.65 -19.58
N SER A 178 -31.49 28.98 -18.73
CA SER A 178 -30.59 30.14 -18.85
C SER A 178 -29.13 29.69 -18.74
N LYS A 179 -28.16 30.61 -18.78
CA LYS A 179 -26.72 30.27 -18.57
C LYS A 179 -26.37 30.02 -17.09
N PHE A 180 -27.27 30.30 -16.15
CA PHE A 180 -27.04 30.07 -14.74
C PHE A 180 -26.96 28.56 -14.43
N SER A 181 -26.08 28.16 -13.51
CA SER A 181 -25.94 26.80 -12.99
C SER A 181 -25.87 26.84 -11.47
N GLU A 182 -26.50 25.88 -10.81
CA GLU A 182 -26.40 25.72 -9.35
C GLU A 182 -24.99 25.29 -8.90
N ASN A 183 -24.69 25.47 -7.61
CA ASN A 183 -23.42 25.03 -7.03
C ASN A 183 -23.40 23.51 -6.84
N VAL A 184 -22.25 22.89 -7.09
CA VAL A 184 -21.98 21.46 -6.87
C VAL A 184 -21.32 21.26 -5.51
N PHE A 185 -21.86 20.38 -4.69
CA PHE A 185 -21.29 19.94 -3.42
C PHE A 185 -20.61 18.57 -3.56
N ALA A 186 -19.76 18.21 -2.59
CA ALA A 186 -19.00 16.95 -2.62
C ALA A 186 -19.88 15.68 -2.61
N PHE A 187 -21.11 15.77 -2.09
CA PHE A 187 -22.06 14.65 -2.07
C PHE A 187 -22.97 14.61 -3.32
N ASP A 188 -22.94 15.65 -4.16
CA ASP A 188 -23.78 15.72 -5.36
C ASP A 188 -23.28 14.72 -6.41
N ARG A 189 -24.22 14.04 -7.08
CA ARG A 189 -23.97 13.26 -8.29
C ARG A 189 -24.60 14.01 -9.45
N VAL A 190 -23.79 14.45 -10.41
CA VAL A 190 -24.25 15.23 -11.56
C VAL A 190 -24.58 14.30 -12.71
N VAL A 191 -25.79 14.42 -13.24
CA VAL A 191 -26.28 13.66 -14.40
C VAL A 191 -26.34 14.57 -15.62
N GLY A 192 -25.71 14.13 -16.71
CA GLY A 192 -25.60 14.85 -17.98
C GLY A 192 -24.26 15.58 -18.15
N ASP A 193 -23.81 15.72 -19.40
CA ASP A 193 -22.49 16.28 -19.73
C ASP A 193 -22.56 17.78 -20.10
N GLU A 194 -23.66 18.22 -20.72
CA GLU A 194 -23.81 19.57 -21.27
C GLU A 194 -25.01 20.34 -20.70
N GLY A 195 -24.90 21.67 -20.65
CA GLY A 195 -26.00 22.56 -20.26
C GLY A 195 -25.96 23.04 -18.79
N PRO A 196 -26.94 23.87 -18.39
CA PRO A 196 -27.01 24.43 -17.04
C PRO A 196 -27.36 23.36 -16.00
N LEU A 197 -26.79 23.48 -14.79
CA LEU A 197 -27.07 22.56 -13.68
C LEU A 197 -28.30 22.97 -12.87
N LEU A 198 -29.25 22.05 -12.71
CA LEU A 198 -30.43 22.14 -11.87
C LEU A 198 -30.31 21.20 -10.66
N VAL A 199 -31.09 21.46 -9.60
CA VAL A 199 -31.09 20.60 -8.40
C VAL A 199 -32.49 20.08 -8.12
N LEU A 200 -32.67 18.77 -8.15
CA LEU A 200 -33.89 18.08 -7.70
C LEU A 200 -33.76 17.79 -6.21
N TYR A 201 -34.62 18.38 -5.39
CA TYR A 201 -34.85 17.92 -4.02
C TYR A 201 -35.98 16.90 -4.05
N GLY A 202 -35.71 15.66 -3.64
CA GLY A 202 -36.69 14.58 -3.77
C GLY A 202 -36.57 13.51 -2.69
N ASP A 203 -37.72 13.13 -2.14
CA ASP A 203 -37.98 11.92 -1.37
C ASP A 203 -38.46 10.82 -2.33
N PRO A 204 -37.79 9.64 -2.40
CA PRO A 204 -38.21 8.56 -3.28
C PRO A 204 -39.60 8.00 -2.95
N ASP A 205 -40.09 8.17 -1.71
CA ASP A 205 -41.42 7.71 -1.30
C ASP A 205 -42.53 8.66 -1.81
N CYS A 206 -42.16 9.82 -2.35
CA CYS A 206 -43.11 10.76 -2.96
C CYS A 206 -43.52 10.30 -4.36
N SER A 207 -44.83 10.16 -4.60
CA SER A 207 -45.39 9.73 -5.90
C SER A 207 -44.93 10.57 -7.10
N ARG A 208 -44.62 11.86 -6.91
CA ARG A 208 -44.12 12.75 -7.97
C ARG A 208 -42.66 12.55 -8.33
N PHE A 209 -41.86 11.97 -7.44
CA PHE A 209 -40.41 11.90 -7.62
C PHE A 209 -40.04 11.10 -8.88
N ALA A 210 -40.67 9.95 -9.07
CA ALA A 210 -40.40 9.02 -10.18
C ALA A 210 -40.47 9.71 -11.55
N GLY A 211 -41.60 10.35 -11.87
CA GLY A 211 -41.76 10.99 -13.16
C GLY A 211 -40.95 12.28 -13.30
N MET A 212 -40.81 13.09 -12.24
CA MET A 212 -39.92 14.26 -12.27
C MET A 212 -38.46 13.90 -12.54
N PHE A 213 -37.96 12.82 -11.91
CA PHE A 213 -36.61 12.30 -12.14
C PHE A 213 -36.45 11.83 -13.59
N ASN A 214 -37.43 11.08 -14.11
CA ASN A 214 -37.41 10.57 -15.49
C ASN A 214 -37.42 11.72 -16.53
N THR A 215 -38.24 12.76 -16.32
CA THR A 215 -38.28 13.93 -17.21
C THR A 215 -36.93 14.67 -17.22
N LEU A 216 -36.31 14.88 -16.05
CA LEU A 216 -34.98 15.50 -15.97
C LEU A 216 -33.91 14.63 -16.64
N LEU A 217 -33.99 13.31 -16.46
CA LEU A 217 -33.09 12.36 -17.09
C LEU A 217 -33.16 12.43 -18.62
N GLN A 218 -34.36 12.45 -19.20
CA GLN A 218 -34.55 12.62 -20.65
C GLN A 218 -33.96 13.95 -21.14
N PHE A 219 -34.13 15.04 -20.38
CA PHE A 219 -33.53 16.32 -20.74
C PHE A 219 -32.00 16.30 -20.66
N ALA A 220 -31.43 15.62 -19.67
CA ALA A 220 -29.99 15.44 -19.55
C ALA A 220 -29.39 14.59 -20.66
N GLU A 221 -30.02 13.47 -21.02
CA GLU A 221 -29.60 12.62 -22.15
C GLU A 221 -29.68 13.33 -23.49
N SER A 222 -30.64 14.26 -23.64
CA SER A 222 -30.74 15.11 -24.83
C SER A 222 -29.74 16.29 -24.87
N GLY A 223 -28.87 16.43 -23.86
CA GLY A 223 -27.86 17.50 -23.76
C GLY A 223 -28.44 18.89 -23.47
N ARG A 224 -29.69 18.98 -23.01
CA ARG A 224 -30.37 20.28 -22.78
C ARG A 224 -30.00 20.92 -21.44
N LEU A 225 -29.74 20.11 -20.42
CA LEU A 225 -29.41 20.52 -19.07
C LEU A 225 -28.65 19.42 -18.34
N ARG A 226 -28.11 19.76 -17.16
CA ARG A 226 -27.61 18.79 -16.18
C ARG A 226 -28.44 18.90 -14.93
N PHE A 227 -28.52 17.83 -14.14
CA PHE A 227 -29.16 17.91 -12.83
C PHE A 227 -28.45 17.08 -11.77
N SER A 228 -28.67 17.44 -10.51
CA SER A 228 -28.26 16.63 -9.36
C SER A 228 -29.46 16.39 -8.44
N TRP A 229 -29.56 15.18 -7.90
CA TRP A 229 -30.58 14.81 -6.93
C TRP A 229 -30.04 14.93 -5.50
N ARG A 230 -30.71 15.75 -4.69
CA ARG A 230 -30.47 15.93 -3.25
C ARG A 230 -31.60 15.34 -2.43
N TYR A 231 -31.24 14.59 -1.40
CA TYR A 231 -32.22 13.82 -0.62
C TYR A 231 -32.98 14.70 0.37
N VAL A 232 -34.29 14.48 0.45
CA VAL A 232 -35.17 15.08 1.46
C VAL A 232 -35.40 14.04 2.56
N PRO A 233 -35.23 14.40 3.84
CA PRO A 233 -35.47 13.46 4.94
C PRO A 233 -36.97 13.17 5.10
N ASN A 234 -37.32 11.90 5.26
CA ASN A 234 -38.66 11.48 5.69
C ASN A 234 -38.79 11.67 7.23
N LYS A 235 -40.00 11.67 7.80
CA LYS A 235 -40.28 12.02 9.23
C LYS A 235 -39.38 11.30 10.23
N ASP A 236 -39.09 11.95 11.37
CA ASP A 236 -38.23 11.53 12.49
C ASP A 236 -38.01 10.01 12.58
N ILE A 237 -36.85 9.58 12.10
CA ILE A 237 -36.51 8.17 11.93
C ILE A 237 -35.71 7.67 13.15
N ASP A 238 -36.01 6.45 13.60
CA ASP A 238 -35.30 5.76 14.68
C ASP A 238 -33.77 5.71 14.45
N THR A 239 -33.01 5.65 15.53
CA THR A 239 -31.54 5.56 15.47
C THR A 239 -31.08 4.28 14.78
N SER A 240 -30.16 4.41 13.83
CA SER A 240 -29.65 3.27 13.06
C SER A 240 -28.65 2.45 13.86
N THR A 241 -28.84 1.12 13.94
CA THR A 241 -27.81 0.22 14.45
C THR A 241 -26.67 0.07 13.44
N LEU A 242 -25.44 0.05 13.95
CA LEU A 242 -24.22 -0.10 13.16
C LEU A 242 -23.66 -1.52 13.31
N SER A 243 -22.93 -1.99 12.30
CA SER A 243 -22.18 -3.26 12.33
C SER A 243 -20.68 -2.99 12.18
N GLY A 244 -19.87 -4.03 12.14
CA GLY A 244 -18.44 -3.92 11.83
C GLY A 244 -17.56 -3.50 13.01
N TYR A 245 -18.03 -3.71 14.24
CA TYR A 245 -17.30 -3.46 15.48
C TYR A 245 -17.22 -4.72 16.35
N GLY A 246 -16.31 -4.71 17.30
CA GLY A 246 -16.12 -5.76 18.30
C GLY A 246 -16.31 -5.24 19.72
N VAL A 247 -16.48 -6.17 20.66
CA VAL A 247 -16.47 -5.92 22.09
C VAL A 247 -15.51 -6.92 22.72
N SER A 248 -14.57 -6.44 23.53
CA SER A 248 -13.72 -7.28 24.35
C SER A 248 -14.13 -7.19 25.82
N LEU A 249 -14.12 -8.34 26.50
CA LEU A 249 -14.27 -8.42 27.95
C LEU A 249 -12.99 -9.02 28.54
N VAL A 250 -12.25 -8.23 29.33
CA VAL A 250 -11.01 -8.68 29.97
C VAL A 250 -11.31 -9.11 31.40
N ALA A 251 -11.04 -10.36 31.73
CA ALA A 251 -11.25 -10.90 33.06
C ALA A 251 -10.14 -10.46 34.05
N LYS A 252 -10.54 -9.93 35.22
CA LYS A 252 -9.61 -9.47 36.26
C LYS A 252 -9.21 -10.54 37.28
N ASP A 253 -10.12 -11.46 37.57
CA ASP A 253 -9.94 -12.47 38.61
C ASP A 253 -9.65 -13.84 38.00
N LYS A 254 -8.42 -14.34 38.18
CA LYS A 254 -8.04 -15.74 37.89
C LYS A 254 -7.86 -16.51 39.19
N ARG A 255 -8.26 -17.78 39.24
CA ARG A 255 -8.02 -18.65 40.40
C ARG A 255 -7.07 -19.76 40.01
N GLU A 256 -6.06 -20.00 40.84
CA GLU A 256 -5.27 -21.22 40.76
C GLU A 256 -6.13 -22.39 41.27
N LYS A 257 -6.61 -23.24 40.36
CA LYS A 257 -7.19 -24.53 40.73
C LYS A 257 -6.83 -25.57 39.69
N SER A 258 -6.34 -26.72 40.12
CA SER A 258 -6.14 -27.85 39.24
C SER A 258 -7.49 -28.40 38.77
N ILE A 259 -7.75 -28.35 37.46
CA ILE A 259 -8.89 -29.00 36.85
C ILE A 259 -8.51 -30.46 36.61
N ALA A 260 -9.28 -31.39 37.15
CA ALA A 260 -9.15 -32.80 36.80
C ALA A 260 -9.65 -32.98 35.36
N GLY A 261 -8.76 -33.39 34.45
CA GLY A 261 -9.06 -33.52 33.03
C GLY A 261 -10.29 -34.41 32.77
N SER A 262 -11.35 -33.84 32.20
CA SER A 262 -12.43 -34.61 31.60
C SER A 262 -12.07 -34.95 30.16
N LYS A 263 -12.13 -36.24 29.80
CA LYS A 263 -11.97 -36.64 28.39
C LYS A 263 -13.13 -36.05 27.58
N PRO A 264 -12.89 -35.45 26.40
CA PRO A 264 -13.99 -35.05 25.53
C PRO A 264 -14.78 -36.31 25.12
N VAL A 265 -16.06 -36.35 25.48
CA VAL A 265 -16.98 -37.43 25.07
C VAL A 265 -17.88 -36.89 23.97
N GLY A 266 -17.65 -37.33 22.73
CA GLY A 266 -18.43 -36.92 21.56
C GLY A 266 -17.84 -35.71 20.82
N LYS A 267 -18.70 -34.92 20.15
CA LYS A 267 -18.29 -33.76 19.35
C LYS A 267 -17.72 -32.64 20.22
N ILE A 268 -16.60 -32.05 19.81
CA ILE A 268 -15.87 -31.01 20.56
C ILE A 268 -16.75 -29.80 20.90
N MET A 269 -17.56 -29.30 19.97
CA MET A 269 -18.50 -28.19 20.22
C MET A 269 -19.47 -28.47 21.38
N LYS A 270 -19.97 -29.71 21.50
CA LYS A 270 -20.87 -30.09 22.58
C LYS A 270 -20.15 -30.16 23.93
N TYR A 271 -18.88 -30.59 23.91
CA TYR A 271 -18.02 -30.62 25.08
C TYR A 271 -17.72 -29.19 25.59
N LEU A 272 -17.33 -28.27 24.70
CA LEU A 272 -17.06 -26.87 25.05
C LEU A 272 -18.30 -26.18 25.65
N ARG A 273 -19.48 -26.35 25.04
CA ARG A 273 -20.73 -25.80 25.58
C ARG A 273 -21.15 -26.39 26.93
N ALA A 274 -20.74 -27.61 27.25
CA ALA A 274 -20.98 -28.19 28.57
C ALA A 274 -20.09 -27.55 29.64
N ILE A 275 -18.85 -27.19 29.28
CA ILE A 275 -17.88 -26.52 30.16
C ILE A 275 -18.38 -25.11 30.54
N ALA A 276 -18.99 -24.38 29.61
CA ALA A 276 -19.46 -23.01 29.85
C ALA A 276 -20.44 -22.87 31.04
N LYS A 277 -21.12 -23.95 31.46
CA LYS A 277 -22.15 -23.89 32.50
C LYS A 277 -21.64 -23.91 33.95
N ASP A 278 -20.40 -24.33 34.21
CA ASP A 278 -19.95 -24.65 35.58
C ASP A 278 -18.47 -24.27 35.88
N SER A 279 -17.87 -23.40 35.06
CA SER A 279 -16.40 -23.21 35.05
C SER A 279 -15.88 -21.93 35.73
N TYR A 280 -14.67 -22.03 36.29
CA TYR A 280 -13.89 -20.93 36.84
C TYR A 280 -12.70 -20.64 35.91
N LEU A 281 -12.29 -19.38 35.79
CA LEU A 281 -11.09 -19.02 35.04
C LEU A 281 -9.84 -19.48 35.77
N THR A 282 -8.98 -20.21 35.06
CA THR A 282 -7.76 -20.82 35.58
C THR A 282 -6.56 -20.27 34.81
N GLU A 283 -5.48 -19.97 35.53
CA GLU A 283 -4.24 -19.52 34.92
C GLU A 283 -3.49 -20.69 34.28
N ILE A 284 -2.93 -20.45 33.09
CA ILE A 284 -2.23 -21.47 32.30
C ILE A 284 -0.72 -21.15 32.31
N PRO A 285 0.13 -22.13 32.67
CA PRO A 285 1.57 -21.97 32.61
C PRO A 285 2.08 -21.57 31.20
N GLU A 286 3.01 -20.61 31.13
CA GLU A 286 3.52 -20.07 29.85
C GLU A 286 4.20 -21.14 28.97
N ASP A 287 4.80 -22.17 29.57
CA ASP A 287 5.48 -23.28 28.89
C ASP A 287 4.51 -24.23 28.17
N ARG A 288 3.23 -24.22 28.53
CA ARG A 288 2.18 -25.08 27.93
C ARG A 288 1.31 -24.37 26.89
N LEU A 289 1.52 -23.08 26.68
CA LEU A 289 0.73 -22.28 25.72
C LEU A 289 0.92 -22.75 24.27
N TYR A 290 2.15 -23.13 23.88
CA TYR A 290 2.39 -23.68 22.55
C TYR A 290 1.69 -25.04 22.33
N GLU A 291 1.62 -25.88 23.37
CA GLU A 291 0.84 -27.12 23.32
C GLU A 291 -0.65 -26.82 23.10
N LEU A 292 -1.17 -25.80 23.78
CA LEU A 292 -2.56 -25.36 23.63
C LEU A 292 -2.85 -24.89 22.19
N SER A 293 -2.00 -24.03 21.62
CA SER A 293 -2.20 -23.50 20.26
C SER A 293 -2.22 -24.61 19.20
N LEU A 294 -1.31 -25.59 19.33
CA LEU A 294 -1.30 -26.79 18.50
C LEU A 294 -2.58 -27.63 18.66
N LYS A 295 -3.09 -27.81 19.89
CA LYS A 295 -4.35 -28.55 20.14
C LYS A 295 -5.55 -27.83 19.54
N VAL A 296 -5.65 -26.51 19.71
CA VAL A 296 -6.72 -25.70 19.11
C VAL A 296 -6.74 -25.89 17.59
N ALA A 297 -5.59 -25.71 16.94
CA ALA A 297 -5.46 -25.93 15.49
C ALA A 297 -5.87 -27.36 15.10
N SER A 298 -5.41 -28.36 15.84
CA SER A 298 -5.71 -29.77 15.57
C SER A 298 -7.21 -30.09 15.66
N TYR A 299 -7.92 -29.58 16.68
CA TYR A 299 -9.37 -29.79 16.82
C TYR A 299 -10.16 -29.08 15.73
N VAL A 300 -9.77 -27.86 15.36
CA VAL A 300 -10.42 -27.09 14.29
C VAL A 300 -10.29 -27.82 12.97
N LEU A 301 -9.09 -28.27 12.61
CA LEU A 301 -8.83 -28.96 11.34
C LEU A 301 -9.48 -30.35 11.25
N GLN A 302 -9.90 -30.94 12.38
CA GLN A 302 -10.66 -32.19 12.39
C GLN A 302 -12.17 -32.01 12.28
N GLU A 303 -12.70 -30.80 12.45
CA GLU A 303 -14.14 -30.57 12.33
C GLU A 303 -14.55 -30.57 10.84
N PRO A 304 -15.31 -31.57 10.38
CA PRO A 304 -15.53 -31.77 8.95
C PRO A 304 -16.59 -30.85 8.34
N LYS A 305 -17.44 -30.23 9.15
CA LYS A 305 -18.58 -29.44 8.66
C LYS A 305 -18.30 -27.95 8.65
N ASN A 306 -18.05 -27.38 9.83
CA ASN A 306 -17.95 -25.93 10.01
C ASN A 306 -16.71 -25.57 10.87
N PRO A 307 -15.50 -25.85 10.38
CA PRO A 307 -14.26 -25.54 11.11
C PRO A 307 -14.14 -24.06 11.46
N GLU A 308 -14.62 -23.15 10.58
CA GLU A 308 -14.65 -21.70 10.82
C GLU A 308 -15.42 -21.32 12.10
N ASN A 309 -16.58 -21.96 12.33
CA ASN A 309 -17.46 -21.63 13.45
C ASN A 309 -16.90 -22.19 14.75
N LEU A 310 -16.28 -23.38 14.70
CA LEU A 310 -15.56 -23.94 15.84
C LEU A 310 -14.35 -23.07 16.20
N LEU A 311 -13.59 -22.61 15.21
CA LEU A 311 -12.44 -21.72 15.40
C LEU A 311 -12.88 -20.41 16.05
N LYS A 312 -13.91 -19.75 15.50
CA LYS A 312 -14.47 -18.51 16.05
C LYS A 312 -14.91 -18.71 17.51
N GLU A 313 -15.71 -19.74 17.78
CA GLU A 313 -16.17 -20.08 19.12
C GLU A 313 -15.02 -20.29 20.11
N ILE A 314 -13.98 -21.05 19.71
CA ILE A 314 -12.82 -21.30 20.57
C ILE A 314 -12.07 -20.00 20.88
N LEU A 315 -11.76 -19.19 19.87
CA LEU A 315 -10.95 -17.98 20.04
C LEU A 315 -11.70 -16.93 20.88
N HIS A 316 -13.00 -16.76 20.65
CA HIS A 316 -13.85 -15.79 21.34
C HIS A 316 -14.01 -16.07 22.83
N ASN A 317 -13.99 -17.35 23.20
CA ASN A 317 -14.13 -17.84 24.57
C ASN A 317 -12.86 -18.56 25.05
N LEU A 318 -11.69 -18.19 24.51
CA LEU A 318 -10.44 -18.90 24.77
C LEU A 318 -10.08 -19.02 26.27
N PRO A 319 -10.23 -17.97 27.11
CA PRO A 319 -9.94 -18.08 28.55
C PRO A 319 -10.77 -19.16 29.26
N LEU A 320 -11.99 -19.40 28.78
CA LEU A 320 -12.90 -20.40 29.33
C LEU A 320 -12.53 -21.82 28.88
N TYR A 321 -12.14 -22.00 27.62
CA TYR A 321 -11.91 -23.32 27.04
C TYR A 321 -10.47 -23.82 27.18
N ALA A 322 -9.51 -22.91 27.31
CA ALA A 322 -8.09 -23.23 27.27
C ALA A 322 -7.65 -24.29 28.31
N PRO A 323 -8.06 -24.24 29.60
CA PRO A 323 -7.66 -25.26 30.57
C PRO A 323 -8.16 -26.66 30.21
N SER A 324 -9.41 -26.76 29.73
CA SER A 324 -10.03 -28.02 29.35
C SER A 324 -9.48 -28.59 28.04
N LEU A 325 -9.13 -27.72 27.08
CA LEU A 325 -8.48 -28.11 25.82
C LEU A 325 -7.05 -28.60 26.05
N LEU A 326 -6.34 -28.01 27.00
CA LEU A 326 -4.99 -28.41 27.36
C LEU A 326 -4.96 -29.81 27.98
N GLU A 327 -5.95 -30.18 28.80
CA GLU A 327 -6.04 -31.52 29.41
C GLU A 327 -6.71 -32.56 28.49
N ALA A 328 -7.30 -32.12 27.37
CA ALA A 328 -7.92 -33.02 26.42
C ALA A 328 -6.88 -33.84 25.63
N ALA A 329 -7.30 -35.04 25.21
CA ALA A 329 -6.46 -35.94 24.43
C ALA A 329 -6.20 -35.38 23.03
N ALA A 330 -4.93 -35.31 22.63
CA ALA A 330 -4.52 -34.76 21.34
C ALA A 330 -5.21 -35.50 20.18
N PRO A 331 -5.75 -34.78 19.18
CA PRO A 331 -6.34 -35.40 18.01
C PRO A 331 -5.30 -36.13 17.13
N PRO A 332 -5.70 -37.13 16.32
CA PRO A 332 -4.79 -37.88 15.44
C PRO A 332 -3.84 -37.06 14.55
N ASN A 333 -4.25 -35.89 14.07
CA ASN A 333 -3.47 -35.01 13.18
C ASN A 333 -2.49 -34.07 13.93
N TYR A 334 -2.40 -34.17 15.26
CA TYR A 334 -1.56 -33.27 16.07
C TYR A 334 -0.08 -33.25 15.63
N GLY A 335 0.46 -34.41 15.26
CA GLY A 335 1.84 -34.51 14.76
C GLY A 335 2.06 -33.78 13.45
N ASP A 336 1.10 -33.89 12.52
CA ASP A 336 1.15 -33.22 11.22
C ASP A 336 1.02 -31.70 11.37
N VAL A 337 0.10 -31.25 12.24
CA VAL A 337 -0.09 -29.83 12.56
C VAL A 337 1.20 -29.22 13.10
N LYS A 338 1.86 -29.92 14.04
CA LYS A 338 3.14 -29.48 14.60
C LYS A 338 4.25 -29.43 13.55
N ALA A 339 4.34 -30.44 12.69
CA ALA A 339 5.35 -30.48 11.63
C ALA A 339 5.16 -29.34 10.61
N SER A 340 3.91 -29.09 10.21
CA SER A 340 3.54 -27.99 9.29
C SER A 340 3.85 -26.61 9.90
N ALA A 341 3.50 -26.40 11.18
CA ALA A 341 3.82 -25.16 11.90
C ALA A 341 5.33 -24.88 11.95
N ALA A 342 6.12 -25.88 12.38
CA ALA A 342 7.57 -25.76 12.43
C ALA A 342 8.22 -25.55 11.05
N GLN A 343 7.60 -26.07 9.97
CA GLN A 343 8.06 -25.81 8.61
C GLN A 343 7.78 -24.36 8.18
N ASN A 344 6.63 -23.81 8.56
CA ASN A 344 6.27 -22.42 8.26
C ASN A 344 7.16 -21.44 9.02
N GLU A 345 7.47 -21.69 10.29
CA GLU A 345 8.42 -20.88 11.06
C GLU A 345 9.81 -20.85 10.41
N LYS A 346 10.32 -22.03 9.97
CA LYS A 346 11.59 -22.10 9.22
C LYS A 346 11.59 -21.32 7.91
N LYS A 347 10.41 -21.08 7.33
CA LYS A 347 10.21 -20.28 6.11
C LYS A 347 9.94 -18.80 6.40
N GLY A 348 10.00 -18.39 7.67
CA GLY A 348 9.85 -16.99 8.08
C GLY A 348 8.45 -16.61 8.55
N ALA A 349 7.52 -17.55 8.71
CA ALA A 349 6.26 -17.26 9.39
C ALA A 349 6.55 -16.94 10.87
N GLY A 350 6.05 -15.81 11.35
CA GLY A 350 6.26 -15.33 12.71
C GLY A 350 5.11 -14.42 13.14
N TYR A 351 5.27 -13.74 14.28
CA TYR A 351 4.21 -12.87 14.78
C TYR A 351 3.81 -11.75 13.81
N GLU A 352 4.77 -11.18 13.08
CA GLU A 352 4.53 -10.15 12.07
C GLU A 352 3.75 -10.69 10.85
N SER A 353 3.69 -12.02 10.68
CA SER A 353 2.87 -12.65 9.65
C SER A 353 1.40 -12.82 10.04
N VAL A 354 1.03 -12.64 11.31
CA VAL A 354 -0.37 -12.69 11.75
C VAL A 354 -1.10 -11.45 11.26
N GLY A 355 -2.05 -11.63 10.34
CA GLY A 355 -2.71 -10.54 9.64
C GLY A 355 -3.67 -10.95 8.53
N LEU A 356 -4.29 -9.95 7.90
CA LEU A 356 -5.17 -10.09 6.74
C LEU A 356 -4.49 -9.58 5.48
N TYR A 357 -4.36 -10.45 4.48
CA TYR A 357 -3.68 -10.18 3.22
C TYR A 357 -4.66 -10.32 2.05
N ILE A 358 -4.63 -9.36 1.13
CA ILE A 358 -5.47 -9.35 -0.08
C ILE A 358 -4.54 -9.38 -1.28
N ASN A 359 -4.53 -10.45 -2.06
CA ASN A 359 -3.54 -10.71 -3.13
C ASN A 359 -2.08 -10.52 -2.65
N GLY A 360 -1.82 -10.89 -1.38
CA GLY A 360 -0.52 -10.70 -0.72
C GLY A 360 -0.29 -9.31 -0.12
N ALA A 361 -1.13 -8.30 -0.43
CA ALA A 361 -1.00 -6.97 0.16
C ALA A 361 -1.43 -6.98 1.63
N MET A 362 -0.58 -6.52 2.55
CA MET A 362 -0.84 -6.56 4.00
C MET A 362 -1.79 -5.46 4.46
N THR A 363 -2.79 -5.79 5.27
CA THR A 363 -3.62 -4.79 5.95
C THR A 363 -3.03 -4.56 7.32
N HIS A 364 -2.59 -3.33 7.60
CA HIS A 364 -1.97 -3.01 8.89
C HIS A 364 -2.96 -3.26 10.03
N ARG A 365 -2.48 -3.72 11.20
CA ARG A 365 -3.35 -4.10 12.34
C ARG A 365 -4.29 -2.96 12.78
N LEU A 366 -3.82 -1.71 12.71
CA LEU A 366 -4.60 -0.50 13.05
C LEU A 366 -5.63 -0.08 11.98
N GLU A 367 -5.50 -0.59 10.76
CA GLU A 367 -6.39 -0.31 9.62
C GLU A 367 -7.23 -1.54 9.26
N THR A 368 -7.27 -2.54 10.15
CA THR A 368 -8.07 -3.77 9.96
C THR A 368 -9.50 -3.52 10.43
N ASP A 369 -10.19 -2.65 9.71
CA ASP A 369 -11.62 -2.34 9.86
C ASP A 369 -12.32 -2.43 8.50
N ILE A 370 -13.65 -2.59 8.51
CA ILE A 370 -14.41 -2.84 7.29
C ILE A 370 -14.25 -1.72 6.25
N PRO A 371 -14.38 -0.42 6.59
CA PRO A 371 -14.18 0.65 5.61
C PRO A 371 -12.82 0.59 4.90
N ASN A 372 -11.73 0.43 5.65
CA ASN A 372 -10.38 0.33 5.08
C ASN A 372 -10.20 -0.94 4.24
N ILE A 373 -10.75 -2.08 4.68
CA ILE A 373 -10.73 -3.33 3.92
C ILE A 373 -11.50 -3.19 2.60
N VAL A 374 -12.67 -2.54 2.62
CA VAL A 374 -13.49 -2.30 1.40
C VAL A 374 -12.70 -1.45 0.41
N GLN A 375 -12.10 -0.34 0.86
CA GLN A 375 -11.29 0.52 0.00
C GLN A 375 -10.14 -0.26 -0.62
N LYS A 376 -9.47 -1.10 0.16
CA LYS A 376 -8.37 -1.92 -0.32
C LYS A 376 -8.83 -3.01 -1.30
N LEU A 377 -9.97 -3.66 -1.06
CA LEU A 377 -10.59 -4.58 -2.02
C LEU A 377 -10.92 -3.87 -3.33
N THR A 378 -11.50 -2.67 -3.28
CA THR A 378 -11.80 -1.88 -4.48
C THR A 378 -10.54 -1.56 -5.27
N HIS A 379 -9.46 -1.18 -4.58
CA HIS A 379 -8.17 -0.92 -5.22
C HIS A 379 -7.59 -2.18 -5.88
N GLU A 380 -7.56 -3.32 -5.17
CA GLU A 380 -7.03 -4.57 -5.71
C GLU A 380 -7.84 -5.10 -6.90
N VAL A 381 -9.17 -4.96 -6.87
CA VAL A 381 -10.02 -5.32 -8.01
C VAL A 381 -9.66 -4.45 -9.22
N ALA A 382 -9.52 -3.14 -9.04
CA ALA A 382 -9.16 -2.22 -10.12
C ALA A 382 -7.78 -2.57 -10.73
N LEU A 383 -6.79 -2.93 -9.90
CA LEU A 383 -5.47 -3.36 -10.38
C LEU A 383 -5.54 -4.64 -11.25
N ILE A 384 -6.37 -5.61 -10.84
CA ILE A 384 -6.54 -6.86 -11.60
C ILE A 384 -7.30 -6.58 -12.90
N GLU A 385 -8.37 -5.77 -12.87
CA GLU A 385 -9.13 -5.35 -14.05
C GLU A 385 -8.23 -4.64 -15.08
N GLU A 386 -7.35 -3.74 -14.63
CA GLU A 386 -6.33 -3.09 -15.48
C GLU A 386 -5.41 -4.11 -16.15
N MET A 387 -4.83 -5.04 -15.38
CA MET A 387 -3.93 -6.06 -15.92
C MET A 387 -4.63 -7.01 -16.90
N VAL A 388 -5.90 -7.35 -16.63
CA VAL A 388 -6.73 -8.16 -17.55
C VAL A 388 -6.99 -7.40 -18.86
N GLY A 389 -7.25 -6.09 -18.76
CA GLY A 389 -7.34 -5.16 -19.88
C GLY A 389 -6.06 -5.15 -20.74
N TYR A 390 -4.89 -5.12 -20.09
CA TYR A 390 -3.59 -5.15 -20.79
C TYR A 390 -3.30 -6.48 -21.48
N GLY A 391 -3.90 -7.57 -21.04
CA GLY A 391 -3.91 -8.82 -21.77
C GLY A 391 -3.68 -10.08 -20.96
N PHE A 392 -3.38 -9.93 -19.68
CA PHE A 392 -3.15 -11.05 -18.76
C PHE A 392 -4.47 -11.71 -18.34
N SER A 393 -4.40 -12.91 -17.77
CA SER A 393 -5.49 -13.49 -16.99
C SER A 393 -5.42 -13.05 -15.52
N GLU A 394 -6.48 -13.25 -14.75
CA GLU A 394 -6.51 -12.97 -13.31
C GLU A 394 -5.40 -13.72 -12.57
N ALA A 395 -5.20 -15.00 -12.91
CA ALA A 395 -4.14 -15.82 -12.35
C ALA A 395 -2.73 -15.30 -12.70
N GLN A 396 -2.51 -14.86 -13.94
CA GLN A 396 -1.24 -14.26 -14.37
C GLN A 396 -0.99 -12.92 -13.67
N ALA A 397 -2.01 -12.06 -13.55
CA ALA A 397 -1.90 -10.77 -12.88
C ALA A 397 -1.53 -10.94 -11.40
N LYS A 398 -2.23 -11.82 -10.67
CA LYS A 398 -1.90 -12.15 -9.27
C LYS A 398 -0.47 -12.69 -9.12
N LEU A 399 -0.04 -13.56 -10.04
CA LEU A 399 1.32 -14.11 -10.03
C LEU A 399 2.39 -13.04 -10.29
N ILE A 400 2.16 -12.12 -11.24
CA ILE A 400 3.07 -11.00 -11.49
C ILE A 400 3.20 -10.14 -10.24
N PHE A 401 2.08 -9.72 -9.64
CA PHE A 401 2.14 -8.87 -8.44
C PHE A 401 2.88 -9.54 -7.28
N SER A 402 2.62 -10.83 -7.02
CA SER A 402 3.28 -11.53 -5.91
C SER A 402 4.78 -11.74 -6.16
N LYS A 403 5.17 -12.20 -7.35
CA LYS A 403 6.56 -12.49 -7.68
C LYS A 403 7.38 -11.23 -7.87
N PHE A 404 6.78 -10.17 -8.41
CA PHE A 404 7.42 -8.87 -8.50
C PHE A 404 7.72 -8.30 -7.11
N ALA A 405 6.77 -8.41 -6.17
CA ALA A 405 6.99 -7.97 -4.79
C ALA A 405 8.13 -8.73 -4.11
N LEU A 406 8.19 -10.06 -4.27
CA LEU A 406 9.27 -10.89 -3.73
C LEU A 406 10.65 -10.49 -4.30
N LEU A 407 10.76 -10.40 -5.63
CA LEU A 407 12.03 -10.09 -6.28
C LEU A 407 12.47 -8.65 -6.00
N SER A 408 11.54 -7.71 -5.90
CA SER A 408 11.83 -6.31 -5.51
C SER A 408 12.36 -6.26 -4.08
N ALA A 409 11.69 -6.91 -3.12
CA ALA A 409 12.16 -6.96 -1.73
C ALA A 409 13.54 -7.64 -1.60
N PHE A 410 13.80 -8.68 -2.38
CA PHE A 410 15.10 -9.33 -2.43
C PHE A 410 16.19 -8.38 -2.95
N LYS A 411 15.95 -7.70 -4.09
CA LYS A 411 16.90 -6.76 -4.69
C LYS A 411 17.17 -5.56 -3.78
N GLU A 412 16.16 -5.03 -3.09
CA GLU A 412 16.33 -3.97 -2.09
C GLU A 412 17.20 -4.42 -0.90
N ALA A 413 16.96 -5.62 -0.38
CA ALA A 413 17.77 -6.19 0.70
C ALA A 413 19.22 -6.39 0.24
N GLU A 414 19.42 -6.92 -0.97
CA GLU A 414 20.74 -7.11 -1.57
C GLU A 414 21.49 -5.78 -1.69
N PHE A 415 20.83 -4.75 -2.22
CA PHE A 415 21.37 -3.40 -2.37
C PHE A 415 21.81 -2.79 -1.03
N ARG A 416 21.01 -2.98 0.03
CA ARG A 416 21.35 -2.54 1.40
C ARG A 416 22.53 -3.29 2.00
N THR A 417 22.73 -4.55 1.60
CA THR A 417 23.85 -5.39 2.06
C THR A 417 25.12 -5.27 1.21
N GLY A 418 25.13 -4.37 0.21
CA GLY A 418 26.33 -4.07 -0.58
C GLY A 418 26.59 -5.01 -1.74
N SER A 419 25.53 -5.41 -2.45
CA SER A 419 25.62 -6.13 -3.74
C SER A 419 26.41 -5.35 -4.80
N SER A 420 26.67 -6.01 -5.94
CA SER A 420 27.25 -5.42 -7.15
C SER A 420 26.65 -4.04 -7.49
N ASP A 421 25.33 -3.89 -7.37
CA ASP A 421 24.61 -2.67 -7.73
C ASP A 421 24.92 -1.45 -6.85
N ASN A 422 25.44 -1.66 -5.64
CA ASN A 422 25.82 -0.61 -4.69
C ASN A 422 27.34 -0.57 -4.44
N ARG A 423 28.13 -1.13 -5.36
CA ARG A 423 29.59 -1.15 -5.31
C ARG A 423 30.18 -0.16 -6.30
N PHE A 424 31.17 0.61 -5.86
CA PHE A 424 31.84 1.62 -6.68
C PHE A 424 33.34 1.36 -6.75
N ALA A 425 33.91 1.45 -7.94
CA ALA A 425 35.33 1.17 -8.20
C ALA A 425 36.27 2.32 -7.77
N VAL A 426 36.06 2.87 -6.56
CA VAL A 426 36.82 4.01 -6.02
C VAL A 426 38.31 3.69 -5.94
N TYR A 427 38.65 2.43 -5.64
CA TYR A 427 40.04 1.97 -5.58
C TYR A 427 40.83 2.16 -6.88
N ARG A 428 40.17 2.34 -8.05
CA ARG A 428 40.83 2.58 -9.34
C ARG A 428 41.29 4.03 -9.52
N ASP A 429 40.71 4.96 -8.77
CA ASP A 429 41.08 6.38 -8.78
C ASP A 429 42.33 6.62 -7.89
N ILE A 430 43.39 5.82 -8.09
CA ILE A 430 44.65 5.91 -7.34
C ILE A 430 45.36 7.22 -7.70
N HIS A 431 45.92 7.87 -6.69
CA HIS A 431 46.80 9.02 -6.87
C HIS A 431 48.17 8.56 -7.38
N VAL A 432 48.61 9.12 -8.51
CA VAL A 432 49.93 8.87 -9.09
C VAL A 432 50.70 10.19 -9.06
N PRO A 433 51.82 10.27 -8.31
CA PRO A 433 52.63 11.47 -8.23
C PRO A 433 53.03 12.01 -9.61
N GLY A 434 52.73 13.28 -9.89
CA GLY A 434 53.08 13.96 -11.13
C GLY A 434 52.14 13.73 -12.32
N ASP A 435 51.14 12.86 -12.21
CA ASP A 435 50.10 12.72 -13.24
C ASP A 435 48.86 13.56 -12.88
N ALA A 436 48.63 14.59 -13.70
CA ALA A 436 47.51 15.51 -13.54
C ALA A 436 46.13 14.88 -13.80
N ASN A 437 46.09 13.69 -14.41
CA ASN A 437 44.86 12.94 -14.67
C ASN A 437 44.63 11.81 -13.66
N SER A 438 45.54 11.60 -12.71
CA SER A 438 45.42 10.59 -11.66
C SER A 438 44.28 10.91 -10.68
N GLY A 439 43.86 9.92 -9.91
CA GLY A 439 42.78 10.08 -8.94
C GLY A 439 43.25 10.63 -7.59
N GLY A 440 42.37 10.55 -6.59
CA GLY A 440 42.64 11.03 -5.23
C GLY A 440 43.08 9.99 -4.22
N VAL A 441 42.95 8.68 -4.49
CA VAL A 441 43.14 7.65 -3.46
C VAL A 441 44.62 7.43 -3.16
N VAL A 442 45.03 7.60 -1.91
CA VAL A 442 46.39 7.27 -1.44
C VAL A 442 46.33 6.03 -0.56
N PHE A 443 46.99 4.95 -0.96
CA PHE A 443 47.16 3.73 -0.16
C PHE A 443 48.47 3.74 0.64
N PHE A 444 48.45 3.15 1.84
CA PHE A 444 49.62 3.13 2.74
C PHE A 444 50.30 1.76 2.88
N ASN A 445 49.70 0.70 2.33
CA ASN A 445 50.21 -0.66 2.37
C ASN A 445 49.85 -1.43 1.09
N ASP A 446 50.67 -2.41 0.76
CA ASP A 446 50.50 -3.33 -0.36
C ASP A 446 50.69 -4.77 0.15
N ILE A 447 49.60 -5.55 0.17
CA ILE A 447 49.58 -6.90 0.76
C ILE A 447 50.45 -7.88 -0.04
N GLN A 448 50.61 -7.65 -1.34
CA GLN A 448 51.41 -8.52 -2.21
C GLN A 448 52.90 -8.29 -2.00
N ASN A 449 53.29 -7.01 -1.90
CA ASN A 449 54.69 -6.58 -1.98
C ASN A 449 55.35 -6.27 -0.64
N ASP A 450 54.60 -5.89 0.41
CA ASP A 450 55.20 -5.49 1.69
C ASP A 450 55.66 -6.69 2.52
N ASP A 451 56.84 -6.56 3.15
CA ASP A 451 57.46 -7.61 3.97
C ASP A 451 56.62 -8.05 5.18
N SER A 452 55.72 -7.18 5.65
CA SER A 452 54.85 -7.44 6.81
C SER A 452 53.86 -8.59 6.56
N TYR A 453 53.63 -8.97 5.31
CA TYR A 453 52.64 -9.96 4.89
C TYR A 453 53.26 -11.28 4.39
N ASN A 454 54.58 -11.47 4.56
CA ASN A 454 55.29 -12.68 4.10
C ASN A 454 54.80 -14.00 4.73
N LEU A 455 54.08 -13.94 5.86
CA LEU A 455 53.53 -15.12 6.55
C LEU A 455 52.11 -15.50 6.10
N PHE A 456 51.52 -14.75 5.15
CA PHE A 456 50.18 -15.02 4.66
C PHE A 456 50.17 -16.19 3.68
N TYR A 457 49.01 -16.83 3.56
CA TYR A 457 48.81 -17.91 2.61
C TYR A 457 48.94 -17.36 1.18
N GLU A 458 49.56 -18.15 0.29
CA GLU A 458 49.60 -17.87 -1.15
C GLU A 458 48.46 -18.61 -1.88
N ASP A 459 48.01 -19.74 -1.33
CA ASP A 459 46.88 -20.49 -1.88
C ASP A 459 45.54 -19.93 -1.42
N ARG A 460 44.67 -19.63 -2.39
CA ARG A 460 43.33 -19.07 -2.17
C ARG A 460 42.39 -20.09 -1.51
N LYS A 461 42.50 -21.38 -1.88
CA LYS A 461 41.64 -22.44 -1.33
C LYS A 461 41.97 -22.69 0.14
N GLU A 462 43.24 -22.80 0.50
CA GLU A 462 43.70 -22.90 1.90
C GLU A 462 43.24 -21.71 2.75
N ALA A 463 43.36 -20.48 2.23
CA ALA A 463 42.97 -19.27 2.95
C ALA A 463 41.44 -19.17 3.16
N TYR A 464 40.65 -19.27 2.08
CA TYR A 464 39.21 -18.97 2.10
C TYR A 464 38.32 -20.18 2.40
N LEU A 465 38.74 -21.42 2.11
CA LEU A 465 37.89 -22.61 2.32
C LEU A 465 38.27 -23.41 3.56
N GLU A 466 39.56 -23.57 3.84
CA GLU A 466 40.01 -24.38 4.97
C GLU A 466 40.13 -23.56 6.25
N THR A 467 40.91 -22.47 6.20
CA THR A 467 41.24 -21.67 7.39
C THR A 467 40.10 -20.75 7.80
N ALA A 468 39.36 -20.19 6.83
CA ALA A 468 38.27 -19.25 7.10
C ALA A 468 37.11 -19.84 7.92
N LEU A 469 36.93 -21.17 7.94
CA LEU A 469 35.92 -21.83 8.77
C LEU A 469 36.17 -21.64 10.27
N GLN A 470 37.41 -21.35 10.66
CA GLN A 470 37.82 -21.14 12.05
C GLN A 470 37.72 -19.66 12.47
N LEU A 471 37.47 -18.75 11.51
CA LEU A 471 37.38 -17.32 11.76
C LEU A 471 35.99 -16.93 12.29
N ARG A 472 35.95 -15.88 13.12
CA ARG A 472 34.68 -15.27 13.54
C ARG A 472 34.09 -14.48 12.38
N VAL A 473 32.77 -14.33 12.39
CA VAL A 473 32.04 -13.49 11.43
C VAL A 473 32.64 -12.08 11.42
N GLY A 474 32.96 -11.56 10.23
CA GLY A 474 33.55 -10.23 10.04
C GLY A 474 35.08 -10.17 10.07
N GLN A 475 35.78 -11.31 10.19
CA GLN A 475 37.24 -11.39 10.00
C GLN A 475 37.58 -11.74 8.55
N ILE A 476 38.67 -11.17 8.06
CA ILE A 476 39.18 -11.38 6.70
C ILE A 476 40.23 -12.51 6.72
N PRO A 477 40.16 -13.51 5.82
CA PRO A 477 41.20 -14.53 5.67
C PRO A 477 42.56 -13.97 5.28
N SER A 478 43.63 -14.54 5.83
CA SER A 478 45.01 -14.08 5.65
C SER A 478 45.61 -14.50 4.31
N LEU A 479 45.24 -13.85 3.21
CA LEU A 479 45.76 -14.11 1.87
C LEU A 479 46.76 -13.04 1.45
N ARG A 480 47.88 -13.44 0.84
CA ARG A 480 48.91 -12.54 0.28
C ARG A 480 48.49 -11.96 -1.07
N GLU A 481 47.31 -11.35 -1.13
CA GLU A 481 46.73 -10.75 -2.33
C GLU A 481 45.98 -9.47 -1.97
N ASN A 482 46.05 -8.44 -2.81
CA ASN A 482 45.32 -7.20 -2.64
C ASN A 482 43.83 -7.42 -2.97
N VAL A 483 43.06 -7.93 -2.02
CA VAL A 483 41.63 -8.25 -2.22
C VAL A 483 40.73 -7.20 -1.59
N HIS A 484 40.90 -6.98 -0.29
CA HIS A 484 40.04 -6.11 0.50
C HIS A 484 40.67 -4.73 0.72
N ASP A 485 39.85 -3.69 0.63
CA ASP A 485 40.27 -2.31 0.88
C ASP A 485 39.31 -1.57 1.83
N ILE A 486 39.87 -0.60 2.53
CA ILE A 486 39.16 0.39 3.33
C ILE A 486 39.71 1.77 3.02
N ILE A 487 38.88 2.64 2.46
CA ILE A 487 39.26 3.99 2.09
C ILE A 487 38.50 4.98 2.97
N PHE A 488 39.23 5.81 3.70
CA PHE A 488 38.65 6.86 4.53
C PHE A 488 38.53 8.17 3.76
N VAL A 489 37.35 8.78 3.79
CA VAL A 489 37.09 10.12 3.26
C VAL A 489 36.88 11.08 4.43
N LEU A 490 37.85 11.98 4.66
CA LEU A 490 37.93 12.74 5.92
C LEU A 490 38.24 14.22 5.69
N ASN A 491 37.73 15.07 6.60
CA ASN A 491 38.22 16.43 6.78
C ASN A 491 39.53 16.38 7.55
N PHE A 492 40.65 16.71 6.91
CA PHE A 492 41.96 16.65 7.55
C PHE A 492 42.14 17.66 8.69
N SER A 493 41.35 18.74 8.74
CA SER A 493 41.36 19.64 9.91
C SER A 493 40.62 19.06 11.12
N ASN A 494 39.76 18.05 10.95
CA ASN A 494 38.91 17.51 12.01
C ASN A 494 39.62 16.44 12.84
N ARG A 495 40.03 16.81 14.06
CA ARG A 495 40.75 15.92 14.99
C ARG A 495 39.97 14.68 15.42
N ASN A 496 38.64 14.75 15.50
CA ASN A 496 37.82 13.57 15.87
C ASN A 496 37.82 12.53 14.75
N GLN A 497 37.73 12.98 13.50
CA GLN A 497 37.82 12.11 12.34
C GLN A 497 39.21 11.48 12.22
N LEU A 498 40.27 12.28 12.38
CA LEU A 498 41.66 11.78 12.42
C LEU A 498 41.89 10.78 13.55
N LYS A 499 41.32 11.00 14.74
CA LYS A 499 41.40 10.06 15.86
C LYS A 499 40.84 8.68 15.48
N VAL A 500 39.66 8.65 14.86
CA VAL A 500 39.03 7.40 14.41
C VAL A 500 39.89 6.72 13.34
N PHE A 501 40.36 7.48 12.36
CA PHE A 501 41.28 7.00 11.34
C PHE A 501 42.51 6.37 11.96
N PHE A 502 43.29 7.10 12.77
CA PHE A 502 44.52 6.57 13.37
C PHE A 502 44.28 5.38 14.31
N MET A 503 43.16 5.32 15.03
CA MET A 503 42.81 4.15 15.82
C MET A 503 42.70 2.90 14.94
N LEU A 504 42.01 3.00 13.80
CA LEU A 504 41.80 1.88 12.88
C LEU A 504 43.04 1.59 12.04
N SER A 505 43.73 2.62 11.52
CA SER A 505 45.00 2.50 10.79
C SER A 505 46.04 1.78 11.63
N LYS A 506 46.14 2.11 12.93
CA LYS A 506 47.05 1.43 13.85
C LYS A 506 46.70 -0.06 13.97
N VAL A 507 45.42 -0.40 14.08
CA VAL A 507 44.98 -1.81 14.15
C VAL A 507 45.29 -2.54 12.84
N ILE A 508 45.08 -1.92 11.68
CA ILE A 508 45.30 -2.53 10.37
C ILE A 508 46.79 -2.71 10.09
N LEU A 509 47.60 -1.67 10.29
CA LEU A 509 49.02 -1.68 9.96
C LEU A 509 49.85 -2.43 11.02
N ASP A 510 49.69 -2.13 12.32
CA ASP A 510 50.53 -2.74 13.37
C ASP A 510 50.22 -4.23 13.59
N ARG A 511 48.96 -4.66 13.37
CA ARG A 511 48.59 -6.09 13.47
C ARG A 511 48.65 -6.83 12.15
N ALA A 512 49.09 -6.17 11.08
CA ALA A 512 49.10 -6.71 9.72
C ALA A 512 47.76 -7.38 9.37
N LEU A 513 46.65 -6.63 9.37
CA LEU A 513 45.38 -7.14 8.85
C LEU A 513 45.45 -7.22 7.31
N PRO A 514 44.83 -8.24 6.67
CA PRO A 514 44.80 -8.41 5.21
C PRO A 514 43.82 -7.43 4.54
N GLN A 515 44.05 -6.13 4.72
CA GLN A 515 43.23 -5.05 4.15
C GLN A 515 44.09 -3.84 3.75
N GLN A 516 43.87 -3.32 2.54
CA GLN A 516 44.54 -2.11 2.06
C GLN A 516 43.90 -0.87 2.67
N LEU A 517 44.70 -0.03 3.32
CA LEU A 517 44.28 1.22 3.96
C LEU A 517 44.50 2.39 3.00
N GLY A 518 43.42 3.06 2.61
CA GLY A 518 43.42 4.24 1.76
C GLY A 518 42.87 5.49 2.45
N VAL A 519 43.22 6.67 1.93
CA VAL A 519 42.63 7.95 2.35
C VAL A 519 42.37 8.89 1.18
N ILE A 520 41.31 9.69 1.29
CA ILE A 520 40.97 10.82 0.42
C ILE A 520 40.52 11.99 1.31
N PRO A 521 40.96 13.24 1.08
CA PRO A 521 40.43 14.38 1.80
C PRO A 521 39.08 14.85 1.21
N ILE A 522 38.19 15.32 2.10
CA ILE A 522 37.05 16.16 1.75
C ILE A 522 37.28 17.56 2.34
N VAL A 523 36.91 18.59 1.58
CA VAL A 523 37.20 19.99 1.93
C VAL A 523 35.90 20.73 2.19
N GLU A 524 35.68 21.11 3.45
CA GLU A 524 34.55 21.97 3.86
C GLU A 524 34.99 23.40 4.20
N ASN A 525 36.25 23.58 4.62
CA ASN A 525 36.81 24.88 5.03
C ASN A 525 38.22 25.14 4.45
N GLU A 526 38.72 26.37 4.59
CA GLU A 526 40.05 26.76 4.06
C GLU A 526 41.20 25.95 4.70
N LYS A 527 41.07 25.58 5.98
CA LYS A 527 42.08 24.76 6.67
C LYS A 527 42.16 23.35 6.08
N ASP A 528 41.04 22.73 5.75
CA ASP A 528 41.00 21.42 5.07
C ASP A 528 41.69 21.51 3.71
N ALA A 529 41.44 22.59 2.96
CA ALA A 529 42.07 22.82 1.66
C ALA A 529 43.60 22.89 1.79
N LEU A 530 44.09 23.68 2.75
CA LEU A 530 45.52 23.83 3.03
C LEU A 530 46.16 22.51 3.47
N MET A 531 45.47 21.75 4.34
CA MET A 531 45.94 20.45 4.81
C MET A 531 46.01 19.42 3.68
N ALA A 532 44.99 19.37 2.83
CA ALA A 532 44.97 18.49 1.66
C ALA A 532 46.09 18.85 0.67
N GLU A 533 46.30 20.15 0.41
CA GLU A 533 47.36 20.63 -0.45
C GLU A 533 48.74 20.20 0.05
N LYS A 534 49.06 20.45 1.32
CA LYS A 534 50.32 20.03 1.94
C LYS A 534 50.49 18.51 1.92
N PHE A 535 49.41 17.76 2.20
CA PHE A 535 49.43 16.30 2.17
C PHE A 535 49.83 15.75 0.80
N TYR A 536 49.17 16.18 -0.28
CA TYR A 536 49.50 15.71 -1.63
C TYR A 536 50.82 16.27 -2.15
N TYR A 537 51.26 17.45 -1.69
CA TYR A 537 52.60 17.94 -1.99
C TYR A 537 53.67 17.01 -1.39
N ILE A 538 53.51 16.59 -0.12
CA ILE A 538 54.41 15.61 0.51
C ILE A 538 54.39 14.29 -0.27
N MET A 539 53.23 13.82 -0.71
CA MET A 539 53.12 12.61 -1.54
C MET A 539 53.88 12.71 -2.87
N LYS A 540 54.06 13.92 -3.40
CA LYS A 540 54.80 14.16 -4.65
C LYS A 540 56.31 14.14 -4.45
N VAL A 541 56.79 14.69 -3.33
CA VAL A 541 58.23 14.88 -3.07
C VAL A 541 58.84 13.81 -2.16
N GLY A 542 58.03 13.08 -1.41
CA GLY A 542 58.46 12.15 -0.36
C GLY A 542 57.68 10.83 -0.37
N GLU A 543 57.74 10.10 0.75
CA GLU A 543 57.11 8.78 0.90
C GLU A 543 55.70 8.84 1.53
N PRO A 544 54.81 7.85 1.27
CA PRO A 544 53.48 7.79 1.88
C PRO A 544 53.49 7.85 3.42
N LYS A 545 54.53 7.30 4.05
CA LYS A 545 54.73 7.32 5.50
C LYS A 545 54.95 8.73 6.04
N GLU A 546 55.60 9.61 5.27
CA GLU A 546 55.83 11.01 5.66
C GLU A 546 54.53 11.81 5.63
N ALA A 547 53.68 11.58 4.63
CA ALA A 547 52.36 12.18 4.53
C ALA A 547 51.43 11.74 5.67
N LEU A 548 51.47 10.44 6.03
CA LEU A 548 50.76 9.92 7.20
C LEU A 548 51.28 10.53 8.51
N ALA A 549 52.60 10.66 8.65
CA ALA A 549 53.24 11.28 9.81
C ALA A 549 52.89 12.77 9.96
N PHE A 550 52.72 13.49 8.85
CA PHE A 550 52.23 14.88 8.85
C PHE A 550 50.84 14.98 9.48
N LEU A 551 49.89 14.15 9.04
CA LEU A 551 48.54 14.11 9.62
C LEU A 551 48.55 13.70 11.10
N TYR A 552 49.43 12.76 11.48
CA TYR A 552 49.56 12.31 12.87
C TYR A 552 50.10 13.41 13.78
N LYS A 553 51.14 14.13 13.33
CA LYS A 553 51.69 15.28 14.06
C LYS A 553 50.68 16.41 14.21
N TYR A 554 49.85 16.66 13.19
CA TYR A 554 48.76 17.63 13.29
C TYR A 554 47.72 17.20 14.32
N TYR A 555 47.34 15.92 14.33
CA TYR A 555 46.42 15.37 15.33
C TYR A 555 46.95 15.53 16.77
N GLU A 556 48.24 15.31 17.00
CA GLU A 556 48.88 15.49 18.32
C GLU A 556 49.19 16.95 18.69
N ALA A 557 49.25 17.87 17.72
CA ALA A 557 49.64 19.25 17.96
C ALA A 557 48.69 19.98 18.92
N LEU A 558 49.26 20.84 19.77
CA LEU A 558 48.48 21.82 20.54
C LEU A 558 48.05 22.97 19.61
N VAL A 559 46.90 23.60 19.90
CA VAL A 559 46.31 24.66 19.05
C VAL A 559 47.32 25.77 18.75
N ASP A 560 48.13 26.16 19.73
CA ASP A 560 49.14 27.23 19.61
C ASP A 560 50.35 26.86 18.72
N THR A 561 50.50 25.59 18.36
CA THR A 561 51.63 25.05 17.58
C THR A 561 51.23 24.56 16.18
N GLU A 562 49.95 24.73 15.81
CA GLU A 562 49.43 24.29 14.50
C GLU A 562 50.11 25.03 13.35
N ASP A 563 50.20 26.36 13.44
CA ASP A 563 50.75 27.20 12.38
C ASP A 563 52.25 26.92 12.15
N ASP A 564 52.99 26.65 13.23
CA ASP A 564 54.40 26.25 13.16
C ASP A 564 54.60 24.92 12.42
N LEU A 565 53.66 23.97 12.55
CA LEU A 565 53.69 22.71 11.82
C LEU A 565 53.34 22.92 10.34
N LEU A 566 52.32 23.71 10.06
CA LEU A 566 51.87 24.02 8.70
C LEU A 566 52.95 24.78 7.91
N ASN A 567 53.67 25.70 8.55
CA ASN A 567 54.73 26.49 7.93
C ASN A 567 56.00 25.68 7.61
N LYS A 568 56.16 24.45 8.12
CA LYS A 568 57.29 23.58 7.78
C LYS A 568 57.21 23.00 6.37
N VAL A 569 56.03 23.00 5.77
CA VAL A 569 55.79 22.47 4.42
C VAL A 569 55.45 23.65 3.52
N ASP A 570 56.43 24.14 2.76
CA ASP A 570 56.21 25.23 1.80
C ASP A 570 55.84 24.66 0.43
N VAL A 571 54.67 25.04 -0.10
CA VAL A 571 54.14 24.54 -1.38
C VAL A 571 54.28 25.66 -2.42
N PRO A 572 55.03 25.44 -3.52
CA PRO A 572 55.16 26.46 -4.55
C PRO A 572 53.80 26.80 -5.20
N LEU A 573 53.56 28.09 -5.48
CA LEU A 573 52.32 28.60 -6.08
C LEU A 573 51.92 27.89 -7.39
N ASP A 574 52.90 27.53 -8.23
CA ASP A 574 52.67 26.84 -9.50
C ASP A 574 52.19 25.38 -9.29
N GLU A 575 52.53 24.77 -8.15
CA GLU A 575 52.13 23.41 -7.81
C GLU A 575 50.79 23.36 -7.07
N SER A 576 50.50 24.37 -6.26
CA SER A 576 49.23 24.53 -5.53
C SER A 576 48.00 24.37 -6.43
N ALA A 577 48.03 25.00 -7.62
CA ALA A 577 46.94 24.95 -8.59
C ALA A 577 46.71 23.55 -9.21
N LEU A 578 47.72 22.68 -9.18
CA LEU A 578 47.63 21.31 -9.69
C LEU A 578 47.11 20.34 -8.63
N ILE A 579 47.21 20.65 -7.33
CA ILE A 579 46.90 19.73 -6.22
C ILE A 579 45.39 19.77 -5.87
N HIS A 580 44.54 19.51 -6.86
CA HIS A 580 43.08 19.43 -6.68
C HIS A 580 42.46 18.17 -7.29
N HIS A 581 43.27 17.21 -7.74
CA HIS A 581 42.82 16.00 -8.41
C HIS A 581 41.86 15.14 -7.57
N TYR A 582 42.03 15.12 -6.24
CA TYR A 582 41.12 14.41 -5.33
C TYR A 582 39.66 14.90 -5.43
N LYS A 583 39.43 16.18 -5.76
CA LYS A 583 38.08 16.73 -5.96
C LYS A 583 37.36 16.03 -7.10
N ARG A 584 38.09 15.60 -8.14
CA ARG A 584 37.53 14.83 -9.26
C ARG A 584 36.98 13.49 -8.77
N THR A 585 37.74 12.76 -7.97
CA THR A 585 37.29 11.48 -7.38
C THR A 585 36.09 11.69 -6.46
N ILE A 586 36.13 12.69 -5.58
CA ILE A 586 35.00 13.02 -4.68
C ILE A 586 33.72 13.35 -5.47
N ASN A 587 33.83 14.18 -6.51
CA ASN A 587 32.69 14.56 -7.36
C ASN A 587 32.17 13.39 -8.19
N LYS A 588 33.07 12.57 -8.78
CA LYS A 588 32.74 11.40 -9.60
C LYS A 588 31.90 10.37 -8.83
N TYR A 589 32.16 10.23 -7.53
CA TYR A 589 31.44 9.31 -6.65
C TYR A 589 30.41 10.01 -5.73
N SER A 590 30.07 11.28 -5.99
CA SER A 590 29.09 12.06 -5.21
C SER A 590 29.29 11.96 -3.67
N ILE A 591 30.53 12.04 -3.20
CA ILE A 591 30.84 11.93 -1.76
C ILE A 591 30.80 13.32 -1.13
N THR A 592 29.66 13.68 -0.54
CA THR A 592 29.46 15.01 0.05
C THR A 592 29.74 15.09 1.54
N GLU A 593 29.94 13.95 2.19
CA GLU A 593 30.10 13.86 3.64
C GLU A 593 31.24 12.90 4.02
N PRO A 594 31.84 13.07 5.22
CA PRO A 594 32.85 12.15 5.74
C PRO A 594 32.35 10.70 5.74
N SER A 595 33.10 9.82 5.09
CA SER A 595 32.65 8.48 4.75
C SER A 595 33.78 7.46 4.89
N VAL A 596 33.41 6.20 5.09
CA VAL A 596 34.30 5.03 5.01
C VAL A 596 33.81 4.16 3.88
N ILE A 597 34.70 3.83 2.96
CA ILE A 597 34.42 2.99 1.80
C ILE A 597 35.05 1.63 2.07
N ILE A 598 34.24 0.57 2.08
CA ILE A 598 34.71 -0.79 2.33
C ILE A 598 34.41 -1.62 1.08
N ASN A 599 35.46 -2.09 0.42
CA ASN A 599 35.37 -2.87 -0.82
C ASN A 599 34.41 -2.23 -1.86
N GLY A 600 34.43 -0.89 -1.95
CA GLY A 600 33.61 -0.10 -2.88
C GLY A 600 32.24 0.34 -2.37
N VAL A 601 31.79 -0.11 -1.20
CA VAL A 601 30.52 0.32 -0.58
C VAL A 601 30.76 1.51 0.34
N ILE A 602 30.04 2.62 0.11
CA ILE A 602 30.28 3.91 0.77
C ILE A 602 29.33 4.09 1.97
N HIS A 603 29.88 4.13 3.19
CA HIS A 603 29.15 4.36 4.43
C HIS A 603 29.46 5.73 5.04
N ASN A 604 28.44 6.45 5.50
CA ASN A 604 28.61 7.74 6.15
C ASN A 604 29.13 7.56 7.60
N MET A 605 30.22 8.24 7.96
CA MET A 605 30.81 8.17 9.31
C MET A 605 29.98 8.85 10.40
N ARG A 606 29.05 9.74 10.02
CA ARG A 606 28.14 10.40 10.95
C ARG A 606 27.02 9.47 11.43
N SER A 607 26.77 8.34 10.76
CA SER A 607 25.76 7.38 11.22
C SER A 607 26.25 6.66 12.48
N SER A 608 25.35 6.31 13.40
CA SER A 608 25.74 5.58 14.62
C SER A 608 26.12 4.10 14.35
N ASN A 609 25.80 3.58 13.16
CA ASN A 609 25.84 2.16 12.84
C ASN A 609 26.89 1.76 11.78
N TRP A 610 27.71 2.68 11.24
CA TRP A 610 28.63 2.37 10.15
C TRP A 610 29.66 1.28 10.51
N GLN A 611 30.10 1.20 11.76
CA GLN A 611 31.03 0.16 12.22
C GLN A 611 30.41 -1.24 12.19
N ALA A 612 29.13 -1.35 12.54
CA ALA A 612 28.38 -2.60 12.43
C ALA A 612 28.10 -2.96 10.97
N ALA A 613 27.80 -1.96 10.14
CA ALA A 613 27.63 -2.15 8.69
C ALA A 613 28.93 -2.67 8.04
N MET A 614 30.08 -2.12 8.44
CA MET A 614 31.40 -2.60 7.99
C MET A 614 31.62 -4.09 8.27
N GLY A 615 31.35 -4.54 9.50
CA GLY A 615 31.50 -5.95 9.87
C GLY A 615 30.58 -6.87 9.06
N LYS A 616 29.36 -6.43 8.76
CA LYS A 616 28.41 -7.15 7.91
C LYS A 616 28.89 -7.21 6.45
N GLN A 617 29.38 -6.09 5.90
CA GLN A 617 29.90 -6.02 4.53
C GLN A 617 31.06 -6.99 4.32
N ILE A 618 32.05 -6.97 5.24
CA ILE A 618 33.20 -7.87 5.17
C ILE A 618 32.75 -9.34 5.23
N ALA A 619 31.83 -9.67 6.14
CA ALA A 619 31.30 -11.03 6.24
C ALA A 619 30.57 -11.48 4.96
N HIS A 620 29.86 -10.57 4.29
CA HIS A 620 29.21 -10.83 3.01
C HIS A 620 30.24 -11.06 1.90
N ASP A 621 31.22 -10.15 1.76
CA ASP A 621 32.25 -10.22 0.72
C ASP A 621 33.10 -11.48 0.82
N VAL A 622 33.47 -11.89 2.04
CA VAL A 622 34.21 -13.14 2.25
C VAL A 622 33.38 -14.35 1.82
N ARG A 623 32.07 -14.38 2.11
CA ARG A 623 31.18 -15.47 1.67
C ARG A 623 31.02 -15.51 0.15
N LEU A 624 30.90 -14.34 -0.49
CA LEU A 624 30.84 -14.22 -1.94
C LEU A 624 32.09 -14.83 -2.59
N LEU A 625 33.28 -14.46 -2.10
CA LEU A 625 34.54 -15.01 -2.59
C LEU A 625 34.65 -16.51 -2.31
N GLN A 626 34.25 -16.98 -1.13
CA GLN A 626 34.21 -18.41 -0.81
C GLN A 626 33.35 -19.20 -1.80
N GLN A 627 32.19 -18.66 -2.19
CA GLN A 627 31.32 -19.30 -3.18
C GLN A 627 32.00 -19.35 -4.55
N LYS A 628 32.54 -18.23 -5.04
CA LYS A 628 33.22 -18.16 -6.34
C LYS A 628 34.45 -19.08 -6.42
N ILE A 629 35.20 -19.22 -5.31
CA ILE A 629 36.36 -20.13 -5.22
C ILE A 629 35.90 -21.60 -5.21
N ARG A 630 34.77 -21.94 -4.56
CA ARG A 630 34.19 -23.30 -4.62
C ARG A 630 33.75 -23.67 -6.03
N ASP A 631 33.23 -22.70 -6.77
CA ASP A 631 32.80 -22.85 -8.15
C ASP A 631 33.97 -22.81 -9.16
N GLU A 632 35.22 -22.71 -8.68
CA GLU A 632 36.47 -22.64 -9.45
C GLU A 632 36.52 -21.48 -10.46
N LEU A 633 35.79 -20.39 -10.18
CA LEU A 633 35.76 -19.19 -11.01
C LEU A 633 36.94 -18.24 -10.75
N ASP A 634 37.83 -18.57 -9.82
CA ASP A 634 38.97 -17.76 -9.40
C ASP A 634 40.28 -18.05 -10.16
N VAL A 635 40.37 -19.15 -10.90
CA VAL A 635 41.65 -19.66 -11.45
C VAL A 635 42.38 -18.68 -12.38
N VAL A 636 41.68 -17.77 -13.05
CA VAL A 636 42.25 -16.85 -14.05
C VAL A 636 42.19 -15.38 -13.64
N ILE A 637 41.31 -15.03 -12.69
CA ILE A 637 40.96 -13.64 -12.37
C ILE A 637 41.45 -13.29 -10.96
N PRO A 638 42.05 -12.10 -10.73
CA PRO A 638 42.34 -11.62 -9.38
C PRO A 638 41.09 -11.57 -8.50
N LEU A 639 41.19 -11.93 -7.21
CA LEU A 639 40.01 -11.94 -6.33
C LEU A 639 39.39 -10.55 -6.16
N LYS A 640 40.19 -9.50 -6.27
CA LYS A 640 39.68 -8.12 -6.29
C LYS A 640 38.79 -7.85 -7.50
N ASP A 641 39.17 -8.32 -8.68
CA ASP A 641 38.37 -8.10 -9.89
C ASP A 641 37.07 -8.92 -9.85
N ILE A 642 37.07 -10.09 -9.19
CA ILE A 642 35.84 -10.85 -8.91
C ILE A 642 34.94 -10.08 -7.95
N LEU A 643 35.51 -9.49 -6.89
CA LEU A 643 34.75 -8.71 -5.91
C LEU A 643 34.15 -7.43 -6.54
N TYR A 644 34.82 -6.86 -7.53
CA TYR A 644 34.45 -5.62 -8.22
C TYR A 644 33.91 -5.84 -9.65
N GLU A 645 33.51 -7.06 -10.02
CA GLU A 645 33.11 -7.45 -11.39
C GLU A 645 32.08 -6.48 -11.99
N ASP A 646 31.06 -6.12 -11.21
CA ASP A 646 29.96 -5.23 -11.60
C ASP A 646 30.06 -3.82 -10.98
N ALA A 647 31.21 -3.46 -10.43
CA ALA A 647 31.34 -2.21 -9.70
C ALA A 647 31.26 -0.99 -10.63
N LYS A 648 30.43 -0.02 -10.24
CA LYS A 648 30.16 1.20 -11.02
C LYS A 648 31.35 2.16 -10.94
N THR A 649 31.63 2.83 -12.06
CA THR A 649 32.74 3.80 -12.16
C THR A 649 32.34 5.22 -11.78
N ILE A 650 31.04 5.51 -11.73
CA ILE A 650 30.45 6.81 -11.39
C ILE A 650 29.30 6.57 -10.41
N ARG A 651 29.07 7.51 -9.49
CA ARG A 651 27.92 7.51 -8.58
C ARG A 651 27.20 8.85 -8.65
N ASN A 652 25.89 8.81 -8.85
CA ASN A 652 24.99 9.95 -8.67
C ASN A 652 23.88 9.57 -7.69
N THR A 653 23.86 10.21 -6.51
CA THR A 653 22.88 9.90 -5.45
C THR A 653 21.45 10.30 -5.79
N ARG A 654 21.23 11.15 -6.81
CA ARG A 654 19.90 11.47 -7.33
C ARG A 654 19.32 10.34 -8.17
N VAL A 655 20.18 9.56 -8.83
CA VAL A 655 19.81 8.45 -9.73
C VAL A 655 19.88 7.11 -9.00
N VAL A 656 20.94 6.88 -8.24
CA VAL A 656 21.10 5.70 -7.39
C VAL A 656 21.01 6.19 -5.94
N PRO A 657 19.83 6.11 -5.29
CA PRO A 657 19.64 6.65 -3.95
C PRO A 657 20.44 5.87 -2.91
N LEU A 658 20.64 6.47 -1.73
CA LEU A 658 21.28 5.79 -0.59
C LEU A 658 20.43 4.63 -0.06
N ASP A 659 19.10 4.77 -0.14
CA ASP A 659 18.13 3.75 0.22
C ASP A 659 17.06 3.69 -0.87
N PRO A 660 16.84 2.52 -1.52
CA PRO A 660 15.79 2.34 -2.52
C PRO A 660 14.40 2.74 -2.04
N ALA A 661 14.11 2.63 -0.74
CA ALA A 661 12.82 3.02 -0.16
C ALA A 661 12.50 4.52 -0.33
N ASN A 662 13.49 5.36 -0.64
CA ASN A 662 13.28 6.79 -0.90
C ASN A 662 12.83 7.10 -2.34
N ILE A 663 12.79 6.09 -3.23
CA ILE A 663 12.31 6.28 -4.59
C ILE A 663 10.80 6.50 -4.58
N ARG A 664 10.35 7.46 -5.40
CA ARG A 664 8.93 7.79 -5.57
C ARG A 664 8.47 7.34 -6.95
N TYR A 665 7.31 6.70 -7.01
CA TYR A 665 6.71 6.21 -8.24
C TYR A 665 5.34 6.87 -8.42
N LYS A 666 5.07 7.37 -9.63
CA LYS A 666 3.82 8.04 -9.99
C LYS A 666 3.15 7.26 -11.10
N LYS A 667 1.87 6.94 -10.91
CA LYS A 667 1.08 6.17 -11.87
C LYS A 667 0.96 6.93 -13.19
N VAL A 668 1.24 6.23 -14.29
CA VAL A 668 0.94 6.64 -15.66
C VAL A 668 -0.45 6.12 -16.04
N SER A 669 -1.29 6.98 -16.61
CA SER A 669 -2.66 6.63 -17.03
C SER A 669 -2.85 6.68 -18.55
N HIS A 670 -3.90 6.03 -19.07
CA HIS A 670 -4.28 6.14 -20.48
C HIS A 670 -4.57 7.58 -20.92
N GLU A 671 -5.17 8.40 -20.04
CA GLU A 671 -5.41 9.82 -20.33
C GLU A 671 -4.11 10.62 -20.47
N MET A 672 -3.05 10.25 -19.74
CA MET A 672 -1.74 10.86 -19.93
C MET A 672 -1.13 10.46 -21.28
N LEU A 673 -1.29 9.20 -21.69
CA LEU A 673 -0.79 8.73 -22.98
C LEU A 673 -1.47 9.44 -24.15
N SER A 674 -2.79 9.65 -24.08
CA SER A 674 -3.55 10.27 -25.16
C SER A 674 -3.23 11.75 -25.36
N LYS A 675 -2.83 12.45 -24.29
CA LYS A 675 -2.46 13.88 -24.33
C LYS A 675 -0.98 14.16 -24.54
N ALA A 676 -0.12 13.17 -24.34
CA ALA A 676 1.32 13.37 -24.45
C ALA A 676 1.81 13.31 -25.90
N HIS A 677 2.70 14.23 -26.24
CA HIS A 677 3.39 14.20 -27.53
C HIS A 677 4.54 13.19 -27.45
N THR A 678 4.60 12.28 -28.43
CA THR A 678 5.52 11.13 -28.41
C THR A 678 6.60 11.26 -29.48
N PHE A 679 7.84 11.00 -29.09
CA PHE A 679 8.98 10.85 -29.97
C PHE A 679 9.65 9.50 -29.70
N THR A 680 9.91 8.70 -30.74
CA THR A 680 10.50 7.36 -30.61
C THR A 680 11.57 7.12 -31.66
N THR A 681 12.62 6.35 -31.34
CA THR A 681 13.68 6.00 -32.30
C THR A 681 13.42 4.69 -33.05
N VAL A 682 12.33 3.97 -32.74
CA VAL A 682 12.03 2.68 -33.36
C VAL A 682 10.63 2.62 -33.95
N GLN A 683 10.49 1.89 -35.06
CA GLN A 683 9.19 1.56 -35.64
C GLN A 683 8.55 0.43 -34.84
N ASP A 684 7.35 0.65 -34.32
CA ASP A 684 6.56 -0.42 -33.72
C ASP A 684 6.07 -1.39 -34.80
N THR A 685 6.93 -2.34 -35.15
CA THR A 685 6.64 -3.42 -36.10
C THR A 685 5.97 -4.61 -35.42
N GLY A 686 5.65 -4.54 -34.12
CA GLY A 686 5.20 -5.69 -33.31
C GLY A 686 6.27 -6.78 -33.11
N ALA A 687 7.49 -6.55 -33.61
CA ALA A 687 8.64 -7.44 -33.48
C ALA A 687 9.51 -7.14 -32.24
N VAL A 688 9.24 -6.04 -31.51
CA VAL A 688 9.97 -5.70 -30.28
C VAL A 688 9.68 -6.76 -29.23
N SER A 689 10.62 -7.68 -29.04
CA SER A 689 10.58 -8.71 -28.00
C SER A 689 11.17 -8.24 -26.68
N GLU A 690 12.02 -7.22 -26.71
CA GLU A 690 12.76 -6.74 -25.56
C GLU A 690 12.05 -5.58 -24.86
N ILE A 691 12.05 -5.64 -23.53
CA ILE A 691 11.61 -4.53 -22.68
C ILE A 691 12.50 -3.31 -22.94
N SER A 692 11.90 -2.13 -22.97
CA SER A 692 12.63 -0.87 -23.07
C SER A 692 12.03 0.25 -22.22
N GLY A 693 12.70 1.41 -22.22
CA GLY A 693 12.39 2.54 -21.35
C GLY A 693 11.63 3.69 -22.01
N THR A 694 10.75 4.32 -21.23
CA THR A 694 9.96 5.50 -21.62
C THR A 694 10.25 6.66 -20.66
N PHE A 695 10.78 7.75 -21.21
CA PHE A 695 10.96 9.02 -20.50
C PHE A 695 9.70 9.88 -20.62
N TRP A 696 9.26 10.51 -19.54
CA TRP A 696 8.23 11.54 -19.56
C TRP A 696 8.81 12.86 -19.08
N LEU A 697 8.84 13.86 -19.95
CA LEU A 697 9.24 15.20 -19.61
C LEU A 697 8.00 16.05 -19.34
N ILE A 698 7.82 16.45 -18.09
CA ILE A 698 6.63 17.17 -17.62
C ILE A 698 7.05 18.55 -17.11
N GLY A 699 6.47 19.61 -17.67
CA GLY A 699 6.77 20.96 -17.21
C GLY A 699 6.36 22.05 -18.19
N ASP A 700 7.25 23.01 -18.40
CA ASP A 700 7.04 24.17 -19.26
C ASP A 700 8.29 24.40 -20.11
N PHE A 701 8.12 24.66 -21.40
CA PHE A 701 9.22 25.01 -22.30
C PHE A 701 9.81 26.40 -22.03
N ASN A 702 9.13 27.28 -21.28
CA ASN A 702 9.77 28.48 -20.76
C ASN A 702 10.82 28.18 -19.67
N SER A 703 10.82 26.96 -19.12
CA SER A 703 11.88 26.50 -18.22
C SER A 703 13.11 26.03 -19.01
N TYR A 704 14.24 26.71 -18.79
CA TYR A 704 15.54 26.32 -19.32
C TYR A 704 15.88 24.85 -19.00
N VAL A 705 15.50 24.36 -17.81
CA VAL A 705 15.77 22.98 -17.39
C VAL A 705 15.04 21.98 -18.29
N ILE A 706 13.78 22.23 -18.63
CA ILE A 706 12.98 21.32 -19.47
C ILE A 706 13.53 21.28 -20.90
N MET A 707 13.78 22.44 -21.53
CA MET A 707 14.31 22.47 -22.89
C MET A 707 15.66 21.74 -23.00
N ARG A 708 16.56 22.00 -22.05
CA ARG A 708 17.88 21.35 -22.03
C ARG A 708 17.79 19.87 -21.70
N GLN A 709 16.84 19.46 -20.85
CA GLN A 709 16.59 18.05 -20.57
C GLN A 709 16.05 17.32 -21.80
N LEU A 710 15.15 17.93 -22.57
CA LEU A 710 14.67 17.39 -23.84
C LEU A 710 15.84 17.12 -24.79
N VAL A 711 16.72 18.11 -24.97
CA VAL A 711 17.92 17.96 -25.81
C VAL A 711 18.85 16.86 -25.28
N ALA A 712 19.07 16.79 -23.97
CA ALA A 712 19.92 15.75 -23.36
C ALA A 712 19.37 14.35 -23.61
N ILE A 713 18.05 14.15 -23.45
CA ILE A 713 17.39 12.86 -23.72
C ILE A 713 17.44 12.53 -25.20
N LEU A 714 17.16 13.47 -26.10
CA LEU A 714 17.22 13.24 -27.54
C LEU A 714 18.63 12.83 -28.01
N LYS A 715 19.68 13.49 -27.51
CA LYS A 715 21.07 13.09 -27.79
C LYS A 715 21.39 11.71 -27.22
N PHE A 716 20.89 11.39 -26.05
CA PHE A 716 21.05 10.06 -25.45
C PHE A 716 20.33 8.99 -26.28
N MET A 717 19.11 9.25 -26.73
CA MET A 717 18.34 8.35 -27.60
C MET A 717 19.03 8.10 -28.95
N ASP A 718 19.71 9.09 -29.52
CA ASP A 718 20.48 8.94 -30.76
C ASP A 718 21.76 8.10 -30.59
N TYR A 719 22.37 8.15 -29.41
CA TYR A 719 23.55 7.37 -29.07
C TYR A 719 23.23 5.90 -28.76
N MET A 720 22.06 5.63 -28.17
CA MET A 720 21.68 4.31 -27.67
C MET A 720 21.15 3.40 -28.78
N LEU A 721 21.63 2.15 -28.79
CA LEU A 721 21.12 1.11 -29.69
C LEU A 721 19.75 0.54 -29.26
N LYS A 722 19.38 0.69 -27.99
CA LYS A 722 18.11 0.20 -27.45
C LYS A 722 16.94 1.13 -27.83
N PRO A 723 15.72 0.58 -28.09
CA PRO A 723 14.56 1.36 -28.52
C PRO A 723 14.03 2.25 -27.39
N LEU A 724 14.36 3.54 -27.34
CA LEU A 724 13.88 4.45 -26.31
C LEU A 724 12.73 5.33 -26.82
N GLN A 725 11.87 5.76 -25.91
CA GLN A 725 10.78 6.69 -26.17
C GLN A 725 10.86 7.87 -25.20
N ILE A 726 10.55 9.06 -25.69
CA ILE A 726 10.27 10.22 -24.86
C ILE A 726 8.86 10.74 -25.14
N LYS A 727 8.13 11.02 -24.07
CA LYS A 727 6.84 11.68 -24.04
C LYS A 727 6.99 13.05 -23.40
N VAL A 728 6.38 14.05 -24.02
CA VAL A 728 6.41 15.43 -23.53
C VAL A 728 4.98 15.87 -23.22
N LEU A 729 4.78 16.37 -22.00
CA LEU A 729 3.50 16.84 -21.52
C LEU A 729 3.71 18.20 -20.85
N LEU A 730 3.13 19.24 -21.45
CA LEU A 730 3.36 20.62 -21.03
C LEU A 730 2.17 21.16 -20.24
N THR A 731 2.49 21.86 -19.16
CA THR A 731 1.52 22.54 -18.29
C THR A 731 1.06 23.89 -18.86
N TYR A 732 1.69 24.34 -19.94
CA TYR A 732 1.37 25.53 -20.72
C TYR A 732 1.33 25.15 -22.20
N LYS A 733 0.45 25.80 -22.96
CA LYS A 733 0.36 25.59 -24.41
C LYS A 733 1.66 26.02 -25.10
N SER A 734 2.09 25.28 -26.11
CA SER A 734 3.36 25.56 -26.80
C SER A 734 3.23 25.36 -28.30
N ASP A 735 3.37 26.45 -29.05
CA ASP A 735 3.42 26.41 -30.52
C ASP A 735 4.61 25.58 -31.01
N LEU A 736 5.74 25.63 -30.29
CA LEU A 736 6.92 24.82 -30.60
C LEU A 736 6.60 23.32 -30.53
N LEU A 737 5.95 22.87 -29.46
CA LEU A 737 5.61 21.46 -29.33
C LEU A 737 4.59 21.01 -30.38
N ALA A 738 3.60 21.86 -30.67
CA ALA A 738 2.63 21.61 -31.73
C ALA A 738 3.34 21.43 -33.09
N LEU A 739 4.21 22.38 -33.48
CA LEU A 739 4.99 22.32 -34.71
C LEU A 739 5.87 21.07 -34.79
N LEU A 740 6.62 20.77 -33.73
CA LEU A 740 7.47 19.58 -33.68
C LEU A 740 6.64 18.29 -33.81
N SER A 741 5.47 18.26 -33.20
CA SER A 741 4.59 17.09 -33.24
C SER A 741 3.91 16.88 -34.58
N GLU A 742 3.61 17.96 -35.32
CA GLU A 742 3.07 17.87 -36.69
C GLU A 742 4.15 17.44 -37.69
N GLU A 743 5.37 17.98 -37.56
CA GLU A 743 6.45 17.75 -38.52
C GLU A 743 7.16 16.40 -38.32
N TYR A 744 7.25 15.91 -37.09
CA TYR A 744 8.02 14.70 -36.73
C TYR A 744 7.12 13.59 -36.17
N GLN A 745 6.04 13.26 -36.88
CA GLN A 745 5.18 12.13 -36.52
C GLN A 745 5.88 10.78 -36.79
N GLY A 746 5.97 9.94 -35.76
CA GLY A 746 6.46 8.56 -35.87
C GLY A 746 7.92 8.38 -35.46
N THR A 747 8.63 7.50 -36.17
CA THR A 747 10.00 7.10 -35.81
C THR A 747 11.03 8.13 -36.26
N LEU A 748 11.80 8.64 -35.31
CA LEU A 748 12.87 9.59 -35.52
C LEU A 748 14.13 8.92 -36.05
N THR A 749 14.72 9.52 -37.09
CA THR A 749 16.09 9.22 -37.55
C THR A 749 17.09 10.16 -36.88
N SER A 750 18.38 9.80 -36.82
CA SER A 750 19.43 10.67 -36.27
C SER A 750 19.46 12.07 -36.89
N LYS A 751 19.14 12.17 -38.18
CA LYS A 751 19.00 13.45 -38.87
C LYS A 751 17.84 14.27 -38.33
N MET A 752 16.66 13.66 -38.18
CA MET A 752 15.48 14.31 -37.59
C MET A 752 15.76 14.76 -36.15
N ILE A 753 16.46 13.94 -35.35
CA ILE A 753 16.85 14.31 -33.98
C ILE A 753 17.72 15.56 -33.98
N SER A 754 18.73 15.61 -34.87
CA SER A 754 19.61 16.79 -34.99
C SER A 754 18.84 18.05 -35.40
N GLU A 755 17.87 17.93 -36.32
CA GLU A 755 17.00 19.03 -36.73
C GLU A 755 16.11 19.51 -35.57
N ILE A 756 15.48 18.59 -34.83
CA ILE A 756 14.68 18.91 -33.63
C ILE A 756 15.53 19.66 -32.61
N ILE A 757 16.74 19.18 -32.31
CA ILE A 757 17.65 19.84 -31.37
C ILE A 757 17.95 21.28 -31.83
N SER A 758 18.24 21.48 -33.12
CA SER A 758 18.53 22.82 -33.64
C SER A 758 17.34 23.78 -33.54
N LYS A 759 16.10 23.30 -33.73
CA LYS A 759 14.87 24.08 -33.57
C LYS A 759 14.60 24.41 -32.10
N VAL A 760 14.76 23.44 -31.21
CA VAL A 760 14.61 23.65 -29.76
C VAL A 760 15.63 24.67 -29.26
N GLU A 761 16.90 24.58 -29.68
CA GLU A 761 17.95 25.51 -29.23
C GLU A 761 17.83 26.92 -29.84
N SER A 762 17.14 27.09 -30.98
CA SER A 762 16.96 28.39 -31.63
C SER A 762 15.68 29.13 -31.26
N THR A 763 14.73 28.46 -30.60
CA THR A 763 13.45 29.06 -30.21
C THR A 763 13.59 29.92 -28.96
N LEU A 764 13.13 31.16 -29.03
CA LEU A 764 13.05 32.07 -27.88
C LEU A 764 11.72 31.87 -27.13
N SER A 765 11.78 31.95 -25.80
CA SER A 765 10.63 31.80 -24.90
C SER A 765 9.45 32.70 -25.30
N SER A 766 8.23 32.15 -25.31
CA SER A 766 6.99 32.86 -25.58
C SER A 766 6.07 32.82 -24.37
N ASP A 767 5.30 33.89 -24.15
CA ASP A 767 4.23 33.88 -23.15
C ASP A 767 3.12 32.92 -23.62
N SER A 768 2.83 31.91 -22.79
CA SER A 768 1.88 30.84 -23.08
C SER A 768 0.78 30.76 -22.04
N GLU A 769 -0.42 30.41 -22.49
CA GLU A 769 -1.57 30.18 -21.61
C GLU A 769 -1.45 28.84 -20.87
N ILE A 770 -1.97 28.81 -19.64
CA ILE A 770 -2.03 27.60 -18.81
C ILE A 770 -3.00 26.60 -19.41
N ASP A 771 -2.59 25.33 -19.48
CA ASP A 771 -3.48 24.22 -19.82
C ASP A 771 -4.08 23.61 -18.54
N TYR A 772 -5.25 24.10 -18.12
CA TYR A 772 -5.93 23.64 -16.92
C TYR A 772 -6.31 22.15 -16.95
N GLU A 773 -6.56 21.60 -18.14
CA GLU A 773 -6.97 20.21 -18.30
C GLU A 773 -5.79 19.26 -18.02
N ILE A 774 -4.61 19.62 -18.52
CA ILE A 774 -3.37 18.90 -18.24
C ILE A 774 -2.98 19.04 -16.76
N ARG A 775 -3.13 20.25 -16.17
CA ARG A 775 -2.85 20.45 -14.74
C ARG A 775 -3.73 19.56 -13.85
N SER A 776 -5.04 19.55 -14.10
CA SER A 776 -5.98 18.69 -13.38
C SER A 776 -5.66 17.21 -13.56
N LEU A 777 -5.24 16.79 -14.76
CA LEU A 777 -4.77 15.43 -15.01
C LEU A 777 -3.53 15.08 -14.18
N LEU A 778 -2.53 15.95 -14.11
CA LEU A 778 -1.32 15.72 -13.32
C LEU A 778 -1.61 15.68 -11.82
N GLU A 779 -2.48 16.56 -11.31
CA GLU A 779 -2.92 16.57 -9.91
C GLU A 779 -3.63 15.26 -9.53
N ARG A 780 -4.53 14.76 -10.40
CA ARG A 780 -5.20 13.46 -10.21
C ARG A 780 -4.23 12.27 -10.17
N ASN A 781 -3.08 12.37 -10.84
CA ASN A 781 -2.01 11.36 -10.81
C ASN A 781 -0.93 11.66 -9.74
N HIS A 782 -1.20 12.58 -8.81
CA HIS A 782 -0.28 12.99 -7.74
C HIS A 782 1.09 13.51 -8.24
N ILE A 783 1.15 14.07 -9.45
CA ILE A 783 2.36 14.66 -10.03
C ILE A 783 2.37 16.17 -9.75
N GLN A 784 3.47 16.69 -9.23
CA GLN A 784 3.59 18.12 -8.90
C GLN A 784 3.62 18.99 -10.16
N VAL A 785 2.61 19.84 -10.33
CA VAL A 785 2.39 20.65 -11.54
C VAL A 785 3.34 21.85 -11.65
N HIS A 786 3.76 22.43 -10.51
CA HIS A 786 4.51 23.68 -10.49
C HIS A 786 6.02 23.52 -10.66
N LEU A 787 6.50 22.29 -10.81
CA LEU A 787 7.93 21.98 -10.80
C LEU A 787 8.30 21.16 -12.04
N PRO A 788 9.40 21.50 -12.74
CA PRO A 788 9.97 20.66 -13.78
C PRO A 788 10.19 19.23 -13.27
N SER A 789 9.68 18.24 -14.00
CA SER A 789 9.76 16.84 -13.59
C SER A 789 10.05 15.90 -14.75
N LEU A 790 10.68 14.78 -14.41
CA LEU A 790 10.98 13.67 -15.30
C LEU A 790 10.39 12.41 -14.68
N LEU A 791 9.63 11.63 -15.45
CA LEU A 791 9.34 10.24 -15.11
C LEU A 791 10.17 9.32 -15.99
N PHE A 792 10.59 8.18 -15.45
CA PHE A 792 11.11 7.07 -16.23
C PHE A 792 10.40 5.78 -15.83
N ASN A 793 9.52 5.26 -16.70
CA ASN A 793 8.61 4.14 -16.39
C ASN A 793 8.01 4.24 -14.98
N SER A 794 7.29 5.33 -14.71
CA SER A 794 6.72 5.72 -13.41
C SER A 794 7.67 6.24 -12.32
N ARG A 795 8.98 6.05 -12.40
CA ARG A 795 9.90 6.61 -11.39
C ARG A 795 9.99 8.13 -11.51
N TYR A 796 9.73 8.85 -10.42
CA TYR A 796 9.64 10.30 -10.39
C TYR A 796 10.92 11.00 -9.96
N PHE A 797 11.31 11.99 -10.75
CA PHE A 797 12.38 12.93 -10.46
C PHE A 797 11.88 14.37 -10.54
N ARG A 798 12.18 15.12 -9.48
CA ARG A 798 12.15 16.58 -9.53
C ARG A 798 13.42 17.08 -10.22
N LEU A 799 13.25 17.87 -11.29
CA LEU A 799 14.36 18.45 -12.04
C LEU A 799 14.68 19.85 -11.51
N SER A 800 15.69 19.95 -10.63
CA SER A 800 16.35 21.22 -10.29
C SER A 800 17.49 21.58 -11.24
N THR A 801 18.14 20.55 -11.79
CA THR A 801 19.22 20.65 -12.78
C THR A 801 19.00 19.59 -13.86
N VAL A 802 19.63 19.81 -15.02
CA VAL A 802 19.60 18.88 -16.15
C VAL A 802 20.40 17.62 -15.78
N MET A 803 19.86 16.45 -16.09
CA MET A 803 20.56 15.17 -16.04
C MET A 803 21.43 15.02 -17.29
N SER A 804 22.71 14.69 -17.07
CA SER A 804 23.66 14.42 -18.14
C SER A 804 23.39 13.09 -18.84
N GLN A 805 24.07 12.82 -19.96
CA GLN A 805 23.95 11.53 -20.66
C GLN A 805 24.42 10.35 -19.79
N ASP A 806 25.48 10.55 -19.00
CA ASP A 806 25.99 9.55 -18.05
C ASP A 806 24.95 9.28 -16.96
N ASP A 807 24.24 10.31 -16.49
CA ASP A 807 23.15 10.14 -15.50
C ASP A 807 21.97 9.35 -16.08
N LEU A 808 21.61 9.61 -17.35
CA LEU A 808 20.55 8.88 -18.05
C LEU A 808 20.93 7.42 -18.32
N GLN A 809 22.20 7.16 -18.63
CA GLN A 809 22.72 5.79 -18.75
C GLN A 809 22.66 5.06 -17.41
N LEU A 810 23.17 5.68 -16.35
CA LEU A 810 23.13 5.13 -14.99
C LEU A 810 21.70 4.86 -14.53
N LEU A 811 20.74 5.72 -14.91
CA LEU A 811 19.32 5.54 -14.63
C LEU A 811 18.78 4.30 -15.32
N LEU A 812 19.07 4.13 -16.62
CA LEU A 812 18.64 2.96 -17.38
C LEU A 812 19.21 1.66 -16.79
N GLU A 813 20.51 1.63 -16.50
CA GLU A 813 21.18 0.47 -15.90
C GLU A 813 20.58 0.11 -14.53
N TYR A 814 20.38 1.11 -13.66
CA TYR A 814 19.80 0.89 -12.35
C TYR A 814 18.36 0.37 -12.43
N GLU A 815 17.51 0.97 -13.26
CA GLU A 815 16.10 0.59 -13.36
C GLU A 815 15.89 -0.80 -13.94
N PHE A 816 16.69 -1.19 -14.94
CA PHE A 816 16.63 -2.55 -15.48
C PHE A 816 17.16 -3.59 -14.51
N SER A 817 18.26 -3.30 -13.80
CA SER A 817 18.79 -4.17 -12.75
C SER A 817 17.78 -4.35 -11.62
N GLN A 818 17.22 -3.25 -11.10
CA GLN A 818 16.44 -3.29 -9.85
C GLN A 818 14.96 -3.56 -10.05
N ARG A 819 14.36 -3.24 -11.21
CA ARG A 819 12.90 -3.21 -11.36
C ARG A 819 12.37 -3.72 -12.69
N LEU A 820 12.75 -3.10 -13.81
CA LEU A 820 12.15 -3.39 -15.12
C LEU A 820 12.57 -4.76 -15.67
N GLY A 821 13.76 -5.27 -15.33
CA GLY A 821 14.19 -6.62 -15.70
C GLY A 821 13.41 -7.75 -15.01
N ILE A 822 12.74 -7.46 -13.88
CA ILE A 822 11.99 -8.44 -13.10
C ILE A 822 10.87 -9.09 -13.94
N PHE A 823 10.27 -8.37 -14.88
CA PHE A 823 9.19 -8.90 -15.72
C PHE A 823 9.67 -10.07 -16.59
N ASP A 824 10.87 -9.96 -17.18
CA ASP A 824 11.47 -11.04 -17.95
C ASP A 824 11.91 -12.18 -17.03
N GLU A 825 12.48 -11.88 -15.85
CA GLU A 825 12.82 -12.90 -14.84
C GLU A 825 11.60 -13.73 -14.43
N ILE A 826 10.43 -13.11 -14.21
CA ILE A 826 9.19 -13.80 -13.85
C ILE A 826 8.69 -14.68 -15.00
N THR A 827 8.61 -14.15 -16.22
CA THR A 827 8.10 -14.93 -17.36
C THR A 827 9.00 -16.13 -17.69
N ASN A 828 10.31 -15.97 -17.54
CA ASN A 828 11.30 -17.04 -17.71
C ASN A 828 11.28 -18.08 -16.58
N ALA A 829 11.03 -17.65 -15.33
CA ALA A 829 10.94 -18.54 -14.18
C ALA A 829 9.65 -19.36 -14.15
N TYR A 830 8.56 -18.85 -14.75
CA TYR A 830 7.23 -19.48 -14.74
C TYR A 830 6.68 -19.71 -16.17
N PRO A 831 7.40 -20.41 -17.05
CA PRO A 831 7.10 -20.44 -18.47
C PRO A 831 5.74 -21.08 -18.79
N ASP A 832 5.29 -22.07 -18.02
CA ASP A 832 3.98 -22.70 -18.20
C ASP A 832 2.82 -21.74 -17.90
N SER A 833 2.97 -20.87 -16.90
CA SER A 833 1.96 -19.85 -16.56
C SER A 833 1.89 -18.75 -17.62
N PHE A 834 3.01 -18.49 -18.32
CA PHE A 834 3.13 -17.46 -19.34
C PHE A 834 3.26 -18.00 -20.77
N LEU A 835 2.86 -19.26 -21.00
CA LEU A 835 2.82 -19.89 -22.32
C LEU A 835 4.15 -19.80 -23.10
N TRP A 836 5.29 -19.78 -22.40
CA TRP A 836 6.62 -19.66 -22.98
C TRP A 836 6.81 -18.39 -23.84
N LYS A 837 6.07 -17.33 -23.52
CA LYS A 837 6.11 -16.04 -24.22
C LYS A 837 6.80 -14.98 -23.35
N PRO A 838 7.62 -14.10 -23.95
CA PRO A 838 8.14 -12.93 -23.24
C PRO A 838 6.99 -11.95 -22.93
N VAL A 839 7.19 -11.10 -21.92
CA VAL A 839 6.13 -10.23 -21.40
C VAL A 839 5.48 -9.36 -22.49
N MET A 840 6.28 -8.83 -23.42
CA MET A 840 5.81 -7.96 -24.52
C MET A 840 4.80 -8.60 -25.47
N LYS A 841 4.67 -9.94 -25.47
CA LYS A 841 3.73 -10.68 -26.33
C LYS A 841 2.33 -10.83 -25.74
N PHE A 842 2.09 -10.34 -24.52
CA PHE A 842 0.78 -10.37 -23.87
C PHE A 842 -0.14 -9.21 -24.25
N LYS A 843 0.41 -8.17 -24.91
CA LYS A 843 -0.35 -7.04 -25.44
C LYS A 843 -1.52 -7.49 -26.33
N LYS A 844 -2.75 -7.18 -25.91
CA LYS A 844 -3.99 -7.43 -26.69
C LYS A 844 -4.30 -6.29 -27.67
N GLU A 845 -4.18 -5.05 -27.23
CA GLU A 845 -4.59 -3.87 -27.99
C GLU A 845 -3.62 -3.57 -29.15
N ARG A 846 -4.14 -3.55 -30.37
CA ARG A 846 -3.33 -3.28 -31.57
C ARG A 846 -2.98 -1.80 -31.76
N GLN A 847 -3.70 -0.89 -31.10
CA GLN A 847 -3.56 0.57 -31.29
C GLN A 847 -2.51 1.19 -30.38
N LEU A 848 -2.34 0.70 -29.14
CA LEU A 848 -1.24 1.11 -28.27
C LEU A 848 0.09 0.70 -28.89
N SER A 849 1.15 1.49 -28.71
CA SER A 849 2.49 1.01 -29.05
C SER A 849 2.99 0.00 -28.03
N GLY A 850 3.96 -0.85 -28.39
CA GLY A 850 4.57 -1.81 -27.45
C GLY A 850 5.16 -1.13 -26.20
N LEU A 851 5.81 0.02 -26.39
CA LEU A 851 6.42 0.79 -25.30
C LEU A 851 5.38 1.46 -24.40
N ASP A 852 4.31 2.01 -24.98
CA ASP A 852 3.20 2.58 -24.20
C ASP A 852 2.50 1.51 -23.36
N TRP A 853 2.27 0.33 -23.94
CA TRP A 853 1.68 -0.80 -23.24
C TRP A 853 2.56 -1.24 -22.06
N PHE A 854 3.88 -1.37 -22.27
CA PHE A 854 4.78 -1.77 -21.19
C PHE A 854 4.90 -0.69 -20.10
N ASP A 855 4.84 0.59 -20.48
CA ASP A 855 4.83 1.69 -19.51
C ASP A 855 3.59 1.63 -18.60
N LEU A 856 2.41 1.34 -19.15
CA LEU A 856 1.19 1.09 -18.36
C LEU A 856 1.32 -0.14 -17.44
N VAL A 857 1.80 -1.26 -17.97
CA VAL A 857 1.97 -2.50 -17.17
C VAL A 857 2.96 -2.27 -16.03
N SER A 858 4.13 -1.70 -16.33
CA SER A 858 5.16 -1.42 -15.33
C SER A 858 4.71 -0.37 -14.31
N SER A 859 3.90 0.60 -14.73
CA SER A 859 3.22 1.57 -13.87
C SER A 859 2.27 0.90 -12.88
N THR A 860 1.32 0.09 -13.36
CA THR A 860 0.31 -0.58 -12.52
C THR A 860 0.97 -1.53 -11.51
N VAL A 861 1.99 -2.28 -11.92
CA VAL A 861 2.75 -3.18 -11.03
C VAL A 861 3.60 -2.41 -10.03
N SER A 862 4.22 -1.29 -10.42
CA SER A 862 4.98 -0.47 -9.46
C SER A 862 4.05 0.16 -8.42
N ASN A 863 2.89 0.66 -8.85
CA ASN A 863 1.89 1.27 -7.98
C ASN A 863 1.27 0.26 -6.98
N SER A 864 1.26 -1.04 -7.31
CA SER A 864 0.73 -2.07 -6.41
C SER A 864 1.69 -2.50 -5.30
N PHE A 865 2.95 -2.06 -5.35
CA PHE A 865 4.00 -2.38 -4.38
C PHE A 865 4.58 -1.14 -3.68
N PHE A 866 4.93 -0.09 -4.45
CA PHE A 866 5.56 1.13 -3.92
C PHE A 866 4.52 2.18 -3.52
N LEU A 867 3.96 2.05 -2.31
CA LEU A 867 2.95 2.96 -1.79
C LEU A 867 3.59 4.24 -1.21
N GLU A 868 3.22 5.41 -1.72
CA GLU A 868 3.85 6.68 -1.30
C GLU A 868 3.41 7.18 0.09
N ASP A 869 2.16 6.89 0.47
CA ASP A 869 1.44 7.54 1.58
C ASP A 869 1.18 6.65 2.80
N SER A 870 1.79 5.46 2.88
CA SER A 870 1.63 4.66 4.08
C SER A 870 2.46 5.23 5.24
N MET A 871 1.82 5.95 6.15
CA MET A 871 2.44 6.39 7.40
C MET A 871 2.70 5.21 8.37
N LEU A 872 2.06 4.06 8.11
CA LEU A 872 2.05 2.89 8.99
C LEU A 872 2.88 1.72 8.45
N LEU A 873 3.15 1.64 7.15
CA LEU A 873 4.00 0.60 6.54
C LEU A 873 5.41 1.15 6.35
N SER A 874 6.40 0.57 7.05
CA SER A 874 7.81 0.97 6.92
C SER A 874 8.63 0.10 5.96
N ASP A 875 8.19 -1.15 5.71
CA ASP A 875 9.09 -2.18 5.16
C ASP A 875 8.62 -2.76 3.82
N VAL A 876 7.46 -3.44 3.77
CA VAL A 876 6.98 -4.14 2.55
C VAL A 876 5.46 -4.08 2.44
N SER A 877 4.94 -3.64 1.29
CA SER A 877 3.48 -3.50 1.07
C SER A 877 2.79 -4.80 0.65
N ARG A 878 3.50 -5.72 0.00
CA ARG A 878 2.97 -6.98 -0.56
C ARG A 878 3.94 -8.14 -0.38
N PHE A 879 3.41 -9.30 -0.01
CA PHE A 879 4.18 -10.51 0.28
C PHE A 879 3.81 -11.67 -0.66
N ASP A 880 4.78 -12.54 -0.92
CA ASP A 880 4.56 -13.82 -1.59
C ASP A 880 4.54 -14.96 -0.56
N PHE A 881 3.35 -15.52 -0.33
CA PHE A 881 3.15 -16.65 0.59
C PHE A 881 3.16 -18.01 -0.10
N SER A 882 3.50 -18.10 -1.39
CA SER A 882 3.49 -19.38 -2.13
C SER A 882 4.43 -20.43 -1.55
N ALA A 883 5.47 -20.01 -0.82
CA ALA A 883 6.39 -20.93 -0.16
C ALA A 883 5.82 -21.59 1.10
N LEU A 884 4.79 -21.02 1.75
CA LEU A 884 4.25 -21.57 3.00
C LEU A 884 3.56 -22.93 2.78
N ASN A 885 3.51 -23.74 3.85
CA ASN A 885 2.74 -24.97 3.91
C ASN A 885 1.31 -24.66 4.37
N TYR A 886 0.34 -24.96 3.50
CA TYR A 886 -1.08 -24.71 3.72
C TYR A 886 -1.84 -25.91 4.30
N GLN A 887 -1.16 -26.95 4.79
CA GLN A 887 -1.83 -28.11 5.43
C GLN A 887 -2.69 -27.72 6.64
N ASN A 888 -2.29 -26.66 7.38
CA ASN A 888 -3.01 -26.16 8.54
C ASN A 888 -4.00 -25.05 8.16
N SER A 889 -4.67 -25.16 7.01
CA SER A 889 -5.60 -24.14 6.53
C SER A 889 -7.05 -24.59 6.55
N VAL A 890 -7.94 -23.60 6.69
CA VAL A 890 -9.39 -23.73 6.58
C VAL A 890 -9.81 -22.93 5.35
N ASP A 891 -10.25 -23.65 4.31
CA ASP A 891 -10.81 -23.06 3.10
C ASP A 891 -12.27 -22.68 3.33
N LEU A 892 -12.60 -21.40 3.11
CA LEU A 892 -13.93 -20.85 3.36
C LEU A 892 -14.80 -20.85 2.09
N THR A 893 -14.20 -20.77 0.91
CA THR A 893 -14.93 -20.50 -0.35
C THR A 893 -14.68 -21.52 -1.45
N GLY A 894 -13.63 -22.34 -1.33
CA GLY A 894 -13.04 -23.07 -2.46
C GLY A 894 -12.19 -22.13 -3.33
N TYR A 895 -11.07 -22.65 -3.84
CA TYR A 895 -10.20 -21.93 -4.76
C TYR A 895 -10.70 -21.98 -6.21
N ASP A 896 -10.84 -20.82 -6.84
CA ASP A 896 -11.03 -20.63 -8.27
C ASP A 896 -10.02 -19.62 -8.82
N ALA A 897 -9.19 -20.06 -9.77
CA ALA A 897 -8.16 -19.23 -10.39
C ALA A 897 -8.72 -18.05 -11.19
N LYS A 898 -10.00 -18.07 -11.58
CA LYS A 898 -10.69 -16.99 -12.30
C LYS A 898 -11.14 -15.86 -11.39
N LYS A 899 -11.17 -16.07 -10.07
CA LYS A 899 -11.54 -15.01 -9.13
C LYS A 899 -10.39 -14.02 -8.98
N PRO A 900 -10.67 -12.71 -9.06
CA PRO A 900 -9.64 -11.67 -9.05
C PRO A 900 -8.97 -11.48 -7.68
N ILE A 901 -9.60 -11.92 -6.59
CA ILE A 901 -9.13 -11.65 -5.23
C ILE A 901 -8.88 -12.95 -4.45
N ASP A 902 -7.68 -13.05 -3.86
CA ASP A 902 -7.30 -14.07 -2.89
C ASP A 902 -7.08 -13.41 -1.52
N ILE A 903 -7.94 -13.73 -0.55
CA ILE A 903 -7.83 -13.31 0.85
C ILE A 903 -7.16 -14.44 1.65
N LEU A 904 -6.02 -14.11 2.23
CA LEU A 904 -5.30 -14.97 3.17
C LEU A 904 -5.35 -14.34 4.55
N VAL A 905 -5.94 -15.05 5.51
CA VAL A 905 -5.94 -14.66 6.92
C VAL A 905 -4.99 -15.58 7.67
N ILE A 906 -3.87 -15.06 8.13
CA ILE A 906 -2.90 -15.83 8.92
C ILE A 906 -3.18 -15.54 10.39
N ILE A 907 -3.40 -16.59 11.18
CA ILE A 907 -3.69 -16.47 12.61
C ILE A 907 -2.75 -17.32 13.46
N ASP A 908 -2.41 -16.79 14.63
CA ASP A 908 -1.92 -17.58 15.75
C ASP A 908 -3.08 -17.70 16.76
N PRO A 909 -3.53 -18.91 17.14
CA PRO A 909 -4.61 -19.08 18.11
C PRO A 909 -4.42 -18.36 19.46
N LEU A 910 -3.19 -17.98 19.82
CA LEU A 910 -2.90 -17.25 21.06
C LEU A 910 -2.89 -15.73 20.90
N ASP A 911 -2.72 -15.20 19.68
CA ASP A 911 -2.74 -13.75 19.44
C ASP A 911 -4.19 -13.24 19.53
N GLU A 912 -4.45 -12.26 20.39
CA GLU A 912 -5.77 -11.66 20.55
C GLU A 912 -6.31 -11.05 19.25
N PHE A 913 -5.43 -10.56 18.38
CA PHE A 913 -5.82 -10.01 17.07
C PHE A 913 -6.49 -11.07 16.18
N SER A 914 -6.14 -12.34 16.36
CA SER A 914 -6.78 -13.46 15.66
C SER A 914 -8.28 -13.54 15.91
N GLN A 915 -8.76 -13.11 17.10
CA GLN A 915 -10.20 -13.06 17.41
C GLN A 915 -10.95 -12.12 16.45
N LYS A 916 -10.36 -10.95 16.18
CA LYS A 916 -10.90 -9.96 15.24
C LYS A 916 -10.80 -10.45 13.80
N LEU A 917 -9.65 -11.01 13.41
CA LEU A 917 -9.40 -11.52 12.05
C LEU A 917 -10.41 -12.59 11.61
N VAL A 918 -10.69 -13.58 12.47
CA VAL A 918 -11.67 -14.64 12.20
C VAL A 918 -13.11 -14.08 12.17
N SER A 919 -13.37 -12.98 12.89
CA SER A 919 -14.68 -12.33 12.84
C SER A 919 -14.89 -11.60 11.52
N ILE A 920 -13.88 -10.88 11.05
CA ILE A 920 -13.89 -10.17 9.77
C ILE A 920 -13.98 -11.13 8.59
N SER A 921 -13.33 -12.30 8.64
CA SER A 921 -13.35 -13.26 7.52
C SER A 921 -14.78 -13.69 7.14
N LYS A 922 -15.71 -13.72 8.11
CA LYS A 922 -17.14 -13.97 7.87
C LYS A 922 -17.81 -12.92 6.99
N SER A 923 -17.39 -11.65 7.09
CA SER A 923 -17.91 -10.57 6.25
C SER A 923 -17.37 -10.62 4.82
N LEU A 924 -16.26 -11.32 4.60
CA LEU A 924 -15.55 -11.35 3.32
C LEU A 924 -15.74 -12.66 2.56
N SER A 925 -16.05 -13.78 3.25
CA SER A 925 -16.20 -15.11 2.66
C SER A 925 -17.32 -15.21 1.63
N ASP A 926 -18.38 -14.42 1.79
CA ASP A 926 -19.58 -14.53 0.95
C ASP A 926 -19.50 -13.67 -0.32
N LEU A 927 -18.37 -12.98 -0.52
CA LEU A 927 -18.12 -12.20 -1.73
C LEU A 927 -17.86 -13.13 -2.92
N PRO A 928 -18.63 -13.00 -4.02
CA PRO A 928 -18.59 -13.97 -5.11
C PRO A 928 -17.29 -13.96 -5.93
N PHE A 929 -16.52 -12.88 -5.83
CA PHE A 929 -15.26 -12.66 -6.56
C PHE A 929 -14.01 -12.95 -5.71
N VAL A 930 -14.19 -13.54 -4.51
CA VAL A 930 -13.12 -13.80 -3.54
C VAL A 930 -12.86 -15.30 -3.37
N ASN A 931 -11.59 -15.66 -3.31
CA ASN A 931 -11.10 -16.88 -2.65
C ASN A 931 -10.68 -16.50 -1.23
N ALA A 932 -11.20 -17.16 -0.19
CA ALA A 932 -10.82 -16.87 1.19
C ALA A 932 -10.30 -18.11 1.93
N LEU A 933 -9.15 -17.96 2.57
CA LEU A 933 -8.44 -19.01 3.28
C LEU A 933 -7.95 -18.49 4.64
N ILE A 934 -8.14 -19.28 5.70
CA ILE A 934 -7.53 -19.03 7.01
C ILE A 934 -6.37 -20.00 7.18
N LEU A 935 -5.14 -19.51 7.35
CA LEU A 935 -3.96 -20.30 7.69
C LEU A 935 -3.70 -20.21 9.20
N ILE A 936 -3.75 -21.35 9.89
CA ILE A 936 -3.47 -21.43 11.32
C ILE A 936 -1.99 -21.74 11.52
N VAL A 937 -1.25 -20.80 12.10
CA VAL A 937 0.19 -20.90 12.39
C VAL A 937 0.39 -20.81 13.90
N PRO A 938 0.36 -21.94 14.62
CA PRO A 938 0.80 -22.00 16.02
C PRO A 938 2.28 -21.60 16.09
N LEU A 939 2.61 -20.54 16.85
CA LEU A 939 3.98 -20.02 16.97
C LEU A 939 4.63 -20.42 18.30
N GLU A 940 5.91 -20.77 18.31
CA GLU A 940 6.67 -20.97 19.55
C GLU A 940 6.87 -19.65 20.33
N ASN A 941 6.74 -19.70 21.65
CA ASN A 941 6.76 -18.54 22.56
C ASN A 941 8.18 -18.01 22.85
N GLU A 942 8.94 -17.61 21.83
CA GLU A 942 10.27 -17.01 22.06
C GLU A 942 10.15 -15.54 22.54
N GLY A 943 9.94 -15.35 23.84
CA GLY A 943 10.08 -14.05 24.52
C GLY A 943 8.82 -13.17 24.55
N LYS A 944 7.65 -13.67 24.17
CA LYS A 944 6.35 -12.98 24.31
C LYS A 944 5.48 -13.63 25.39
N SER A 945 4.85 -12.80 26.21
CA SER A 945 3.89 -13.23 27.25
C SER A 945 2.46 -13.01 26.74
N TYR A 946 1.73 -14.10 26.47
CA TYR A 946 0.33 -14.06 26.07
C TYR A 946 -0.57 -14.02 27.31
N LYS A 947 -1.51 -13.08 27.34
CA LYS A 947 -2.51 -12.98 28.41
C LYS A 947 -3.81 -13.63 27.96
N LEU A 948 -4.09 -14.83 28.46
CA LEU A 948 -5.34 -15.54 28.17
C LEU A 948 -6.47 -15.09 29.12
N ASP A 949 -6.85 -13.81 29.09
CA ASP A 949 -7.96 -13.23 29.88
C ASP A 949 -9.03 -12.53 29.06
N ARG A 950 -8.79 -12.34 27.76
CA ARG A 950 -9.72 -11.64 26.87
C ARG A 950 -10.76 -12.57 26.26
N PHE A 951 -12.03 -12.27 26.53
CA PHE A 951 -13.17 -12.70 25.74
C PHE A 951 -13.44 -11.68 24.65
N TYR A 952 -13.95 -12.14 23.52
CA TYR A 952 -14.27 -11.26 22.41
C TYR A 952 -15.53 -11.73 21.72
N ASN A 953 -16.37 -10.79 21.30
CA ASN A 953 -17.49 -11.05 20.42
C ASN A 953 -17.72 -9.82 19.54
N ASP A 954 -18.51 -9.96 18.49
CA ASP A 954 -18.54 -8.97 17.42
C ASP A 954 -19.89 -8.82 16.74
N ALA A 955 -20.03 -7.69 16.07
CA ALA A 955 -21.11 -7.36 15.17
C ALA A 955 -20.67 -7.42 13.69
N PHE A 956 -19.71 -8.30 13.32
CA PHE A 956 -19.39 -8.57 11.93
C PHE A 956 -20.40 -9.57 11.34
N THR A 957 -21.00 -9.20 10.22
CA THR A 957 -22.07 -9.97 9.57
C THR A 957 -21.67 -10.44 8.18
N ARG A 958 -22.41 -11.43 7.66
CA ARG A 958 -22.23 -11.89 6.29
C ARG A 958 -22.57 -10.76 5.33
N SER A 959 -21.83 -10.63 4.23
CA SER A 959 -22.04 -9.55 3.28
C SER A 959 -23.36 -9.68 2.52
N LYS A 960 -23.85 -10.90 2.30
CA LYS A 960 -25.13 -11.13 1.62
C LYS A 960 -26.30 -10.60 2.49
N PRO A 961 -27.16 -9.71 1.97
CA PRO A 961 -28.29 -9.18 2.73
C PRO A 961 -29.32 -10.29 3.00
N GLU A 962 -29.89 -10.25 4.21
CA GLU A 962 -30.98 -11.12 4.64
C GLU A 962 -32.26 -10.29 4.77
N PHE A 963 -33.38 -10.84 4.34
CA PHE A 963 -34.69 -10.18 4.37
C PHE A 963 -35.66 -11.03 5.18
N ASP A 964 -36.50 -10.39 5.99
CA ASP A 964 -37.50 -11.07 6.80
C ASP A 964 -38.68 -11.62 5.97
N ASN A 965 -39.71 -12.14 6.65
CA ASN A 965 -40.88 -12.69 5.97
C ASN A 965 -41.74 -11.61 5.29
N GLU A 966 -41.63 -10.35 5.72
CA GLU A 966 -42.34 -9.19 5.16
C GLU A 966 -41.56 -8.54 4.01
N GLY A 967 -40.32 -8.99 3.78
CA GLY A 967 -39.46 -8.51 2.70
C GLY A 967 -38.60 -7.32 3.09
N SER A 968 -38.56 -6.93 4.37
CA SER A 968 -37.73 -5.85 4.90
C SER A 968 -36.31 -6.33 5.19
N LEU A 969 -35.31 -5.46 5.06
CA LEU A 969 -33.92 -5.78 5.37
C LEU A 969 -33.74 -6.09 6.87
N VAL A 970 -33.14 -7.24 7.18
CA VAL A 970 -32.81 -7.60 8.58
C VAL A 970 -31.63 -6.76 9.05
N GLU A 971 -31.87 -5.90 10.04
CA GLU A 971 -30.81 -5.11 10.64
C GLU A 971 -29.84 -5.97 11.45
N ALA A 972 -28.55 -5.83 11.15
CA ALA A 972 -27.48 -6.36 11.97
C ALA A 972 -26.96 -5.30 12.97
N GLY A 973 -26.20 -5.75 13.98
CA GLY A 973 -25.44 -4.82 14.82
C GLY A 973 -25.45 -5.07 16.33
N LYS A 974 -26.07 -6.15 16.81
CA LYS A 974 -26.09 -6.51 18.25
C LYS A 974 -25.03 -7.56 18.56
N VAL A 975 -24.27 -7.34 19.62
CA VAL A 975 -23.27 -8.27 20.17
C VAL A 975 -23.87 -8.93 21.40
N HIS A 976 -23.88 -10.26 21.43
CA HIS A 976 -24.49 -11.05 22.50
C HIS A 976 -23.48 -11.97 23.18
N PHE A 977 -23.17 -11.74 24.45
CA PHE A 977 -22.35 -12.66 25.23
C PHE A 977 -23.22 -13.66 26.00
N ASP A 978 -23.08 -14.93 25.61
CA ASP A 978 -23.71 -16.06 26.28
C ASP A 978 -22.80 -16.66 27.37
N SER A 979 -23.39 -17.08 28.49
CA SER A 979 -22.75 -17.98 29.48
C SER A 979 -21.43 -17.48 30.07
N LEU A 980 -21.31 -16.18 30.36
CA LEU A 980 -20.13 -15.62 31.05
C LEU A 980 -20.03 -16.09 32.51
N PRO A 981 -18.82 -16.31 33.06
CA PRO A 981 -18.65 -16.66 34.47
C PRO A 981 -19.16 -15.57 35.45
N SER A 982 -20.26 -15.83 36.14
CA SER A 982 -20.94 -14.86 37.02
C SER A 982 -20.15 -14.39 38.25
N LYS A 983 -19.07 -15.08 38.61
CA LYS A 983 -18.22 -14.77 39.78
C LYS A 983 -16.96 -13.97 39.45
N VAL A 984 -16.73 -13.64 38.18
CA VAL A 984 -15.54 -12.95 37.68
C VAL A 984 -15.87 -11.48 37.43
N HIS A 985 -14.93 -10.58 37.75
CA HIS A 985 -15.03 -9.19 37.30
C HIS A 985 -14.45 -9.01 35.90
N PHE A 986 -15.15 -8.25 35.07
CA PHE A 986 -14.76 -7.91 33.72
C PHE A 986 -14.52 -6.40 33.57
N THR A 987 -13.58 -6.05 32.69
CA THR A 987 -13.52 -4.75 32.02
C THR A 987 -14.10 -4.92 30.62
N ALA A 988 -14.98 -4.03 30.17
CA ALA A 988 -15.47 -4.02 28.80
C ALA A 988 -14.79 -2.91 28.00
N GLU A 989 -14.30 -3.26 26.81
CA GLU A 989 -13.74 -2.30 25.85
C GLU A 989 -14.42 -2.48 24.48
N LEU A 990 -14.61 -1.36 23.79
CA LEU A 990 -15.24 -1.33 22.47
C LEU A 990 -14.14 -1.29 21.41
N ASP A 991 -14.11 -2.28 20.51
CA ASP A 991 -13.18 -2.36 19.38
C ASP A 991 -13.86 -1.79 18.13
N ILE A 992 -13.67 -0.49 17.90
CA ILE A 992 -14.24 0.27 16.79
C ILE A 992 -13.13 0.83 15.89
N PRO A 993 -13.45 1.21 14.63
CA PRO A 993 -12.52 1.91 13.76
C PRO A 993 -11.88 3.14 14.44
N SER A 994 -10.61 3.42 14.16
CA SER A 994 -9.84 4.49 14.83
C SER A 994 -10.44 5.89 14.70
N ARG A 995 -11.21 6.13 13.63
CA ARG A 995 -11.87 7.41 13.33
C ARG A 995 -13.27 7.53 13.95
N TRP A 996 -13.74 6.53 14.69
CA TRP A 996 -15.05 6.53 15.33
C TRP A 996 -14.93 7.01 16.79
N TYR A 997 -15.80 7.94 17.18
CA TYR A 997 -15.91 8.40 18.55
C TYR A 997 -17.27 8.01 19.14
N ALA A 998 -17.28 6.89 19.87
CA ALA A 998 -18.46 6.36 20.54
C ALA A 998 -18.49 6.71 22.03
N ILE A 999 -19.67 6.99 22.56
CA ILE A 999 -19.92 7.21 23.98
C ILE A 999 -21.04 6.30 24.47
N LYS A 1000 -21.07 6.02 25.77
CA LYS A 1000 -22.17 5.24 26.36
C LYS A 1000 -23.50 6.00 26.24
N GLY A 1001 -24.53 5.31 25.77
CA GLY A 1001 -25.90 5.82 25.60
C GLY A 1001 -26.58 6.12 26.94
N LYS A 1002 -27.60 6.97 26.90
CA LYS A 1002 -28.33 7.42 28.11
C LYS A 1002 -29.19 6.34 28.74
N ASP A 1003 -29.72 5.43 27.92
CA ASP A 1003 -30.63 4.36 28.34
C ASP A 1003 -29.90 3.05 28.69
N SER A 1004 -28.55 3.06 28.67
CA SER A 1004 -27.74 1.93 29.09
C SER A 1004 -27.78 1.75 30.61
N ASP A 1005 -27.75 0.50 31.07
CA ASP A 1005 -27.65 0.19 32.50
C ASP A 1005 -26.52 0.99 33.19
N LEU A 1006 -26.73 1.41 34.44
CA LEU A 1006 -25.76 2.14 35.27
C LEU A 1006 -24.58 1.26 35.75
N VAL A 1007 -24.05 0.41 34.87
CA VAL A 1007 -22.88 -0.45 35.11
C VAL A 1007 -21.60 0.32 34.84
N ASP A 1008 -20.64 0.21 35.78
CA ASP A 1008 -19.26 0.67 35.59
C ASP A 1008 -18.50 -0.36 34.74
N LEU A 1009 -18.27 -0.01 33.47
CA LEU A 1009 -17.60 -0.88 32.51
C LEU A 1009 -16.11 -1.08 32.78
N SER A 1010 -15.54 -0.30 33.70
CA SER A 1010 -14.17 -0.52 34.16
C SER A 1010 -14.05 -1.73 35.09
N SER A 1011 -15.14 -2.16 35.74
CA SER A 1011 -15.14 -3.32 36.63
C SER A 1011 -16.57 -3.76 37.02
N PHE A 1012 -17.09 -4.83 36.42
CA PHE A 1012 -18.43 -5.33 36.70
C PHE A 1012 -18.53 -6.85 36.71
N LYS A 1013 -19.64 -7.39 37.25
CA LYS A 1013 -20.00 -8.82 37.19
C LYS A 1013 -21.24 -9.00 36.33
N VAL A 1014 -21.35 -10.15 35.68
CA VAL A 1014 -22.53 -10.56 34.92
C VAL A 1014 -23.34 -11.53 35.78
N ASP A 1015 -24.10 -10.99 36.73
CA ASP A 1015 -24.96 -11.73 37.66
C ASP A 1015 -26.46 -11.63 37.31
N LYS A 1016 -26.80 -10.75 36.37
CA LYS A 1016 -28.10 -10.54 35.75
C LYS A 1016 -27.91 -10.20 34.26
N ASP A 1017 -28.99 -10.18 33.50
CA ASP A 1017 -28.95 -9.69 32.12
C ASP A 1017 -28.59 -8.19 32.12
N ILE A 1018 -27.58 -7.81 31.33
CA ILE A 1018 -27.07 -6.43 31.21
C ILE A 1018 -27.30 -5.96 29.77
N GLN A 1019 -27.91 -4.78 29.62
CA GLN A 1019 -28.08 -4.13 28.32
C GLN A 1019 -27.28 -2.83 28.25
N ILE A 1020 -26.37 -2.76 27.28
CA ILE A 1020 -25.53 -1.59 27.03
C ILE A 1020 -25.72 -1.10 25.61
N GLU A 1021 -26.06 0.17 25.49
CA GLU A 1021 -26.09 0.87 24.22
C GLU A 1021 -24.96 1.89 24.18
N TYR A 1022 -24.21 1.91 23.08
CA TYR A 1022 -23.26 2.96 22.72
C TYR A 1022 -23.82 3.79 21.57
N ASN A 1023 -23.50 5.08 21.56
CA ASN A 1023 -23.84 5.98 20.47
C ASN A 1023 -22.56 6.51 19.79
N LEU A 1024 -22.44 6.31 18.49
CA LEU A 1024 -21.43 6.93 17.64
C LEU A 1024 -21.78 8.40 17.43
N THR A 1025 -21.06 9.28 18.12
CA THR A 1025 -21.40 10.72 18.13
C THR A 1025 -20.64 11.54 17.10
N LYS A 1026 -19.43 11.12 16.71
CA LYS A 1026 -18.58 11.84 15.77
C LYS A 1026 -17.73 10.90 14.94
N LEU A 1027 -17.49 11.31 13.70
CA LEU A 1027 -16.41 10.81 12.83
C LEU A 1027 -15.26 11.81 12.86
N ILE A 1028 -14.05 11.34 13.15
CA ILE A 1028 -12.87 12.19 13.33
C ILE A 1028 -12.25 12.52 11.96
N VAL A 1029 -11.96 13.81 11.74
CA VAL A 1029 -11.14 14.28 10.63
C VAL A 1029 -9.76 14.62 11.18
N GLU A 1030 -8.75 13.93 10.68
CA GLU A 1030 -7.34 14.07 11.07
C GLU A 1030 -6.52 14.58 9.88
N GLY A 1031 -5.49 15.38 10.14
CA GLY A 1031 -4.64 15.98 9.11
C GLY A 1031 -3.21 16.11 9.59
N TYR A 1032 -2.27 15.72 8.73
CA TYR A 1032 -0.82 15.81 9.01
C TYR A 1032 -0.22 16.93 8.18
N VAL A 1033 0.32 17.95 8.84
CA VAL A 1033 0.93 19.11 8.16
C VAL A 1033 2.44 18.90 8.04
N LYS A 1034 2.95 18.95 6.81
CA LYS A 1034 4.39 18.91 6.51
C LYS A 1034 4.81 20.19 5.80
N ASP A 1035 5.99 20.68 6.14
CA ASP A 1035 6.64 21.76 5.40
C ASP A 1035 7.10 21.23 4.02
N VAL A 1036 6.73 21.91 2.94
CA VAL A 1036 6.99 21.47 1.55
C VAL A 1036 8.47 21.60 1.17
N LEU A 1037 9.24 22.47 1.81
CA LEU A 1037 10.65 22.72 1.51
C LEU A 1037 11.58 21.83 2.32
N THR A 1038 11.28 21.63 3.61
CA THR A 1038 12.14 20.87 4.52
C THR A 1038 11.65 19.43 4.74
N ALA A 1039 10.44 19.10 4.28
CA ALA A 1039 9.73 17.87 4.58
C ALA A 1039 9.53 17.62 6.09
N SER A 1040 9.80 18.62 6.95
CA SER A 1040 9.65 18.48 8.39
C SER A 1040 8.18 18.49 8.78
N GLN A 1041 7.77 17.56 9.65
CA GLN A 1041 6.45 17.60 10.26
C GLN A 1041 6.35 18.81 11.20
N PHE A 1042 5.29 19.59 11.05
CA PHE A 1042 4.94 20.58 12.07
C PHE A 1042 4.42 19.83 13.30
N ARG A 1043 5.10 19.97 14.45
CA ARG A 1043 4.47 19.68 15.73
C ARG A 1043 3.59 20.89 16.08
N ALA A 1044 2.28 20.75 15.87
CA ALA A 1044 1.28 21.70 16.34
C ALA A 1044 1.20 21.69 17.87
#